data_AF-A0AAD6WI14-F1
#
_entry.id   AF-A0AAD6WI14-F1
#
_cell.length_a   1.000
_cell.length_b   1.000
_cell.length_c   1.000
_cell.angle_alpha   90.00
_cell.angle_beta   90.00
_cell.angle_gamma   90.00
#
_symmetry.space_group_name_H-M   'P 1'
#
loop_
_entity.id
_entity.type
_entity.pdbx_description
1 polymer ?
#
loop_
_entity_poly.entity_id
_entity_poly.type
_entity_poly.pdbx_seq_one_letter_code
_entity_poly.pdbx_strand_id
1 'polypeptide(L)'
;MRPSNYPPVSPVNMSVGLFNPVTCKGKEWKGILKEWLNLLKLMRNSKAFYKNQFVKDVLQTRLIDEDDVHIQTSVLDCLLTWKDDFLLQYEQHLRNLIKNLQSLKRGHRANLVPFVILLLMPKVRKLKMLASRKHTSINQRKVVLRFIAQLDVGELTLFFVSLLKPLHILPEGVDSAAIFFWNLCKSSVDEFQTSNILKHFTMEKIMALSWKQRTGFLHVVEDILGTFSGSINGCVVRLLGSCTASLDAVKDASSVVEDNTSDNQKLHENNNAILNQVARSTAVKQFKDMRSLCLRIVSLVLNKYDDHDFGDEFWNCSSNHFKQEGSSSEKPSSLFSCFLAMSRSSHLVPLLFREKNLAPNIFSILTIPTASEAIISCVLKFIENLLNLEDDLDDEDNAAQKLLLLNLDELINSLHHLFQSDKATKRYPGEIQIRIFKFLSKYIKDQLPARQLVDILLSSLAMRYKDSDVCIEYLQVVRDIIPVVGSESGSKILKAVSPLLTSVGLDVRLPICDLLDALAKSDPSFLFVAKLLHELNATSAAEMGGLDYDTVFKAYEKVGVGLFHTIPADQALVILSHCVYDMSSVDITLRHSAYSSLLSFVEFSSAILCGEDQNQPVITNCEGCWTRASIQRTINKFLLKYMGNAMKARSSVRKEWIELLRDMVLKLPKVAKFSSFKALCSEDAEVDFFNNIIHLQKRMIARALLRFKTVISESTASEDILNKIFVPLFFNMLLEEQGGKGEHIKSACLEALASISALMGWKSYYNLLIRCFQEMNVHLDKQKILLRLICSILDQFHFSQICSSQEVKDPPDSSLADTSDSCSMDVSRKCVGGTSSAMVHKNSTSVGLSEILACLHKTVLPKIQKLMDSDSDKVNANISVAALKVLKLLPGTQSIHNFQVSFIASQTN
;
A
#
# COMPACT_ATOMS: atom_id res chain seq x y z
N MET A 1 59.86 82.04 14.98
CA MET A 1 60.23 80.77 14.33
C MET A 1 59.34 79.63 14.81
N ARG A 2 58.53 79.05 13.93
CA ARG A 2 58.37 77.59 13.70
C ARG A 2 57.50 77.41 12.44
N PRO A 3 57.64 76.32 11.66
CA PRO A 3 57.43 76.41 10.22
C PRO A 3 56.08 75.85 9.73
N SER A 4 55.66 76.34 8.57
CA SER A 4 54.67 75.69 7.70
C SER A 4 55.28 74.43 7.06
N ASN A 5 54.53 73.31 7.06
CA ASN A 5 54.57 72.30 5.99
C ASN A 5 53.51 71.20 6.23
N TYR A 6 52.33 71.37 5.62
CA TYR A 6 51.43 70.28 5.23
C TYR A 6 50.68 70.72 3.95
N PRO A 7 50.56 69.86 2.92
CA PRO A 7 49.78 70.18 1.73
C PRO A 7 48.27 70.10 2.01
N PRO A 8 47.42 70.78 1.23
CA PRO A 8 45.98 70.60 1.32
C PRO A 8 45.61 69.18 0.87
N VAL A 9 45.11 68.36 1.80
CA VAL A 9 44.62 67.01 1.48
C VAL A 9 43.31 67.13 0.71
N SER A 10 43.33 66.72 -0.56
CA SER A 10 42.14 66.65 -1.42
C SER A 10 41.01 65.88 -0.74
N PRO A 11 39.75 66.35 -0.80
CA PRO A 11 38.64 65.69 -0.13
C PRO A 11 38.35 64.32 -0.76
N VAL A 12 38.82 63.25 -0.12
CA VAL A 12 38.43 61.88 -0.48
C VAL A 12 36.91 61.75 -0.34
N ASN A 13 36.23 61.46 -1.45
CA ASN A 13 34.79 61.23 -1.49
C ASN A 13 34.43 59.91 -0.77
N MET A 14 34.26 60.01 0.55
CA MET A 14 33.78 58.89 1.38
C MET A 14 32.34 58.54 1.03
N SER A 15 32.16 57.58 0.13
CA SER A 15 30.91 56.84 -0.03
C SER A 15 30.71 55.88 1.15
N VAL A 16 29.46 55.73 1.60
CA VAL A 16 29.07 54.82 2.69
C VAL A 16 29.37 53.35 2.36
N GLY A 17 29.41 53.02 1.06
CA GLY A 17 29.79 51.70 0.55
C GLY A 17 31.30 51.44 0.46
N LEU A 18 32.17 52.45 0.64
CA LEU A 18 33.62 52.25 0.65
C LEU A 18 34.07 51.68 2.00
N PHE A 19 33.98 50.35 2.11
CA PHE A 19 34.32 49.62 3.33
C PHE A 19 34.79 48.20 3.00
N ASN A 20 35.85 47.72 3.66
CA ASN A 20 36.34 46.36 3.47
C ASN A 20 35.52 45.37 4.34
N PRO A 21 34.72 44.46 3.74
CA PRO A 21 33.88 43.53 4.48
C PRO A 21 34.63 42.28 4.96
N VAL A 22 35.94 42.17 4.72
CA VAL A 22 36.78 41.03 5.15
C VAL A 22 37.50 41.37 6.46
N THR A 23 38.11 42.55 6.54
CA THR A 23 38.82 43.04 7.76
C THR A 23 37.89 43.33 8.93
N CYS A 24 36.59 43.42 8.70
CA CYS A 24 35.61 43.92 9.67
C CYS A 24 34.47 42.91 9.91
N LYS A 25 34.87 41.69 10.28
CA LYS A 25 34.00 40.59 10.73
C LYS A 25 34.63 39.95 11.99
N GLY A 26 33.93 39.00 12.60
CA GLY A 26 34.41 38.29 13.80
C GLY A 26 33.95 38.91 15.13
N LYS A 27 34.42 38.35 16.26
CA LYS A 27 33.97 38.74 17.60
C LYS A 27 34.55 40.08 18.05
N GLU A 28 35.85 40.28 17.86
CA GLU A 28 36.59 41.47 18.32
C GLU A 28 36.06 42.76 17.69
N TRP A 29 35.90 42.77 16.35
CA TRP A 29 35.27 43.88 15.65
C TRP A 29 33.85 44.20 16.14
N LYS A 30 33.05 43.16 16.49
CA LYS A 30 31.72 43.35 17.08
C LYS A 30 31.74 43.77 18.55
N GLY A 31 32.85 43.60 19.26
CA GLY A 31 33.09 44.20 20.57
C GLY A 31 33.34 45.70 20.43
N ILE A 32 34.37 46.06 19.67
CA ILE A 32 34.77 47.45 19.37
C ILE A 32 33.59 48.26 18.82
N LEU A 33 32.80 47.70 17.89
CA LEU A 33 31.62 48.39 17.36
C LEU A 33 30.54 48.67 18.43
N LYS A 34 30.35 47.80 19.41
CA LYS A 34 29.39 48.03 20.51
C LYS A 34 29.85 49.17 21.42
N GLU A 35 31.15 49.27 21.68
CA GLU A 35 31.72 50.38 22.46
C GLU A 35 31.53 51.73 21.74
N TRP A 36 31.83 51.79 20.43
CA TRP A 36 31.57 52.98 19.61
C TRP A 36 30.10 53.36 19.53
N LEU A 37 29.18 52.40 19.38
CA LEU A 37 27.74 52.67 19.38
C LEU A 37 27.23 53.11 20.76
N ASN A 38 27.77 52.57 21.85
CA ASN A 38 27.43 53.02 23.20
C ASN A 38 27.93 54.45 23.47
N LEU A 39 29.11 54.83 22.94
CA LEU A 39 29.59 56.21 22.98
C LEU A 39 28.70 57.15 22.16
N LEU A 40 28.39 56.80 20.90
CA LEU A 40 27.52 57.59 20.03
C LEU A 40 26.12 57.81 20.62
N LYS A 41 25.56 56.80 21.30
CA LYS A 41 24.27 56.88 22.01
C LYS A 41 24.28 57.90 23.17
N LEU A 42 25.43 58.16 23.79
CA LEU A 42 25.57 59.11 24.91
C LEU A 42 25.85 60.55 24.44
N MET A 43 26.28 60.74 23.19
CA MET A 43 26.61 62.05 22.63
C MET A 43 25.34 62.88 22.36
N ARG A 44 25.36 64.15 22.78
CA ARG A 44 24.22 65.08 22.63
C ARG A 44 24.30 65.85 21.30
N ASN A 45 23.13 66.20 20.75
CA ASN A 45 22.95 67.03 19.55
C ASN A 45 23.59 66.46 18.26
N SER A 46 23.16 65.26 17.85
CA SER A 46 23.76 64.51 16.74
C SER A 46 23.68 65.17 15.37
N LYS A 47 22.75 66.14 15.18
CA LYS A 47 22.68 66.99 13.99
C LYS A 47 23.87 67.96 13.86
N ALA A 48 24.62 68.21 14.94
CA ALA A 48 25.81 69.07 14.94
C ALA A 48 27.14 68.32 14.71
N PHE A 49 27.14 66.99 14.55
CA PHE A 49 28.40 66.26 14.33
C PHE A 49 29.01 66.57 12.95
N TYR A 50 30.34 66.57 12.88
CA TYR A 50 31.06 66.61 11.61
C TYR A 50 30.65 65.43 10.74
N LYS A 51 30.22 65.70 9.50
CA LYS A 51 29.63 64.72 8.57
C LYS A 51 28.48 63.89 9.18
N ASN A 52 27.63 64.50 10.02
CA ASN A 52 26.52 63.80 10.69
C ASN A 52 25.60 63.00 9.74
N GLN A 53 25.33 63.49 8.52
CA GLN A 53 24.51 62.74 7.56
C GLN A 53 25.19 61.44 7.13
N PHE A 54 26.49 61.45 6.82
CA PHE A 54 27.25 60.22 6.50
C PHE A 54 27.24 59.21 7.66
N VAL A 55 27.37 59.68 8.92
CA VAL A 55 27.25 58.82 10.10
C VAL A 55 25.85 58.22 10.22
N LYS A 56 24.81 59.03 9.97
CA LYS A 56 23.41 58.61 9.94
C LYS A 56 23.13 57.60 8.82
N ASP A 57 23.69 57.80 7.63
CA ASP A 57 23.57 56.90 6.49
C ASP A 57 24.25 55.55 6.79
N VAL A 58 25.45 55.53 7.38
CA VAL A 58 26.13 54.30 7.84
C VAL A 58 25.27 53.54 8.85
N LEU A 59 24.63 54.26 9.80
CA LEU A 59 23.71 53.66 10.76
C LEU A 59 22.44 53.09 10.07
N GLN A 60 21.81 53.86 9.16
CA GLN A 60 20.53 53.51 8.51
C GLN A 60 20.64 52.45 7.41
N THR A 61 21.72 52.42 6.62
CA THR A 61 21.80 51.54 5.43
C THR A 61 22.77 50.37 5.58
N ARG A 62 23.72 50.47 6.51
CA ARG A 62 24.74 49.43 6.75
C ARG A 62 24.61 48.73 8.10
N LEU A 63 24.40 49.45 9.21
CA LEU A 63 24.47 48.86 10.55
C LEU A 63 23.12 48.42 11.14
N ILE A 64 21.97 48.92 10.67
CA ILE A 64 20.65 48.42 11.12
C ILE A 64 20.36 46.98 10.61
N ASP A 65 21.06 46.58 9.55
CA ASP A 65 20.95 45.30 8.83
C ASP A 65 21.88 44.21 9.40
N GLU A 66 22.37 44.40 10.63
CA GLU A 66 23.29 43.51 11.34
C GLU A 66 22.59 42.37 12.11
N ASP A 67 23.18 41.17 12.07
CA ASP A 67 22.64 39.97 12.72
C ASP A 67 22.74 39.95 14.26
N ASP A 68 23.46 40.89 14.86
CA ASP A 68 23.62 40.99 16.31
C ASP A 68 22.58 41.93 16.93
N VAL A 69 21.69 41.37 17.76
CA VAL A 69 20.55 42.09 18.35
C VAL A 69 21.01 43.28 19.21
N HIS A 70 22.17 43.22 19.86
CA HIS A 70 22.70 44.34 20.62
C HIS A 70 23.23 45.43 19.69
N ILE A 71 23.90 45.08 18.59
CA ILE A 71 24.32 46.09 17.59
C ILE A 71 23.10 46.76 16.98
N GLN A 72 22.11 45.99 16.50
CA GLN A 72 20.88 46.52 15.92
C GLN A 72 20.11 47.43 16.90
N THR A 73 20.05 47.07 18.19
CA THR A 73 19.41 47.89 19.22
C THR A 73 20.19 49.18 19.51
N SER A 74 21.52 49.10 19.68
CA SER A 74 22.35 50.29 19.89
C SER A 74 22.35 51.23 18.67
N VAL A 75 22.22 50.70 17.44
CA VAL A 75 22.04 51.50 16.21
C VAL A 75 20.69 52.22 16.21
N LEU A 76 19.60 51.55 16.57
CA LEU A 76 18.28 52.18 16.72
C LEU A 76 18.31 53.29 17.78
N ASP A 77 18.94 53.03 18.93
CA ASP A 77 19.14 54.03 19.99
C ASP A 77 19.96 55.24 19.50
N CYS A 78 21.03 55.01 18.73
CA CYS A 78 21.81 56.09 18.12
C CYS A 78 20.95 56.92 17.18
N LEU A 79 20.15 56.29 16.31
CA LEU A 79 19.33 57.01 15.32
C LEU A 79 18.24 57.88 15.97
N LEU A 80 17.66 57.44 17.08
CA LEU A 80 16.67 58.22 17.83
C LEU A 80 17.26 59.54 18.37
N THR A 81 18.57 59.64 18.59
CA THR A 81 19.23 60.89 19.02
C THR A 81 19.14 62.03 17.98
N TRP A 82 18.95 61.73 16.70
CA TRP A 82 18.73 62.75 15.67
C TRP A 82 17.36 63.44 15.79
N LYS A 83 16.40 62.85 16.51
CA LYS A 83 15.02 63.34 16.63
C LYS A 83 14.39 63.62 15.26
N ASP A 84 14.14 62.54 14.52
CA ASP A 84 13.34 62.59 13.29
C ASP A 84 11.89 62.20 13.60
N ASP A 85 10.92 62.99 13.14
CA ASP A 85 9.50 62.82 13.51
C ASP A 85 8.90 61.48 13.06
N PHE A 86 9.44 60.91 11.97
CA PHE A 86 9.04 59.61 11.43
C PHE A 86 9.59 58.41 12.23
N LEU A 87 10.57 58.61 13.12
CA LEU A 87 11.08 57.59 14.03
C LEU A 87 10.47 57.75 15.44
N LEU A 88 10.39 58.99 15.94
CA LEU A 88 9.89 59.28 17.29
C LEU A 88 8.43 58.82 17.49
N GLN A 89 7.55 59.05 16.52
CA GLN A 89 6.15 58.60 16.58
C GLN A 89 5.98 57.07 16.63
N TYR A 90 7.03 56.31 16.31
CA TYR A 90 6.98 54.86 16.18
C TYR A 90 8.04 54.14 17.02
N GLU A 91 8.75 54.81 17.93
CA GLU A 91 9.86 54.23 18.71
C GLU A 91 9.45 52.93 19.42
N GLN A 92 8.35 52.94 20.17
CA GLN A 92 7.88 51.77 20.92
C GLN A 92 7.42 50.63 19.98
N HIS A 93 6.92 50.96 18.79
CA HIS A 93 6.59 49.98 17.75
C HIS A 93 7.83 49.37 17.10
N LEU A 94 8.87 50.17 16.83
CA LEU A 94 10.17 49.73 16.29
C LEU A 94 10.91 48.83 17.28
N ARG A 95 10.87 49.14 18.58
CA ARG A 95 11.42 48.30 19.66
C ARG A 95 10.64 46.97 19.79
N ASN A 96 9.31 47.02 19.73
CA ASN A 96 8.42 45.87 19.97
C ASN A 96 7.95 45.16 18.67
N LEU A 97 8.70 45.26 17.58
CA LEU A 97 8.18 45.03 16.21
C LEU A 97 7.86 43.57 15.87
N ILE A 98 6.66 43.14 16.30
CA ILE A 98 5.96 41.88 15.96
C ILE A 98 4.43 42.10 15.72
N LYS A 99 3.85 43.28 16.00
CA LYS A 99 2.41 43.57 15.75
C LYS A 99 2.14 44.86 14.96
N ASN A 100 1.32 44.71 13.92
CA ASN A 100 0.52 45.67 13.14
C ASN A 100 1.14 47.04 12.81
N LEU A 101 1.49 47.24 11.52
CA LEU A 101 1.82 48.53 10.90
C LEU A 101 0.76 48.98 9.86
N GLN A 102 -0.45 48.41 9.89
CA GLN A 102 -1.54 48.79 8.97
C GLN A 102 -2.09 50.21 9.23
N SER A 103 -1.76 50.83 10.37
CA SER A 103 -2.17 52.18 10.77
C SER A 103 -1.05 53.23 10.63
N LEU A 104 -0.18 53.10 9.62
CA LEU A 104 0.85 54.09 9.32
C LEU A 104 0.28 55.32 8.58
N LYS A 105 0.68 56.53 9.01
CA LYS A 105 0.35 57.77 8.30
C LYS A 105 1.08 57.81 6.95
N ARG A 106 0.35 58.06 5.85
CA ARG A 106 0.92 58.09 4.48
C ARG A 106 2.22 58.91 4.38
N GLY A 107 2.25 60.11 4.98
CA GLY A 107 3.41 61.01 4.97
C GLY A 107 4.69 60.51 5.69
N HIS A 108 4.62 59.41 6.45
CA HIS A 108 5.82 58.79 7.05
C HIS A 108 6.21 57.46 6.38
N ARG A 109 5.32 56.85 5.59
CA ARG A 109 5.51 55.51 5.01
C ARG A 109 6.80 55.39 4.19
N ALA A 110 7.06 56.36 3.30
CA ALA A 110 8.21 56.37 2.40
C ALA A 110 9.59 56.34 3.10
N ASN A 111 9.71 56.86 4.33
CA ASN A 111 10.96 56.80 5.11
C ASN A 111 10.96 55.64 6.13
N LEU A 112 9.79 55.18 6.57
CA LEU A 112 9.65 54.18 7.62
C LEU A 112 9.63 52.74 7.08
N VAL A 113 8.99 52.47 5.95
CA VAL A 113 8.95 51.11 5.36
C VAL A 113 10.34 50.62 4.97
N PRO A 114 11.21 51.40 4.29
CA PRO A 114 12.60 51.01 4.06
C PRO A 114 13.36 50.65 5.34
N PHE A 115 13.17 51.43 6.42
CA PHE A 115 13.76 51.18 7.72
C PHE A 115 13.26 49.87 8.36
N VAL A 116 11.94 49.63 8.31
CA VAL A 116 11.32 48.41 8.84
C VAL A 116 11.76 47.16 8.06
N ILE A 117 11.89 47.24 6.74
CA ILE A 117 12.45 46.14 5.92
C ILE A 117 13.85 45.78 6.41
N LEU A 118 14.77 46.76 6.48
CA LEU A 118 16.16 46.52 6.91
C LEU A 118 16.26 46.03 8.36
N LEU A 119 15.43 46.54 9.28
CA LEU A 119 15.33 46.07 10.65
C LEU A 119 14.86 44.59 10.73
N LEU A 120 14.02 44.16 9.79
CA LEU A 120 13.48 42.81 9.70
C LEU A 120 14.39 41.83 8.92
N MET A 121 15.25 42.31 8.01
CA MET A 121 16.10 41.44 7.18
C MET A 121 16.97 40.45 7.97
N PRO A 122 17.64 40.82 9.08
CA PRO A 122 18.31 39.87 9.97
C PRO A 122 17.39 38.76 10.48
N LYS A 123 16.12 39.06 10.80
CA LYS A 123 15.14 38.04 11.25
C LYS A 123 14.75 37.06 10.14
N VAL A 124 14.91 37.45 8.87
CA VAL A 124 14.65 36.60 7.69
C VAL A 124 15.86 35.73 7.35
N ARG A 125 17.06 36.34 7.20
CA ARG A 125 18.30 35.66 6.79
C ARG A 125 18.75 34.59 7.81
N LYS A 126 18.58 34.86 9.10
CA LYS A 126 19.18 34.10 10.21
C LYS A 126 18.65 32.67 10.34
N LEU A 127 19.42 31.70 9.84
CA LEU A 127 19.12 30.28 9.89
C LEU A 127 19.73 29.60 11.13
N LYS A 128 18.90 28.98 12.00
CA LYS A 128 19.38 28.19 13.15
C LYS A 128 19.32 26.70 12.83
N MET A 129 20.48 26.07 12.63
CA MET A 129 20.57 24.66 12.19
C MET A 129 20.31 23.61 13.28
N LEU A 130 20.40 23.97 14.57
CA LEU A 130 20.09 23.04 15.67
C LEU A 130 18.59 22.72 15.72
N ALA A 131 18.23 21.44 15.69
CA ALA A 131 16.84 20.97 15.60
C ALA A 131 15.90 21.63 16.62
N SER A 132 16.32 21.68 17.90
CA SER A 132 15.57 22.30 19.01
C SER A 132 15.34 23.82 18.88
N ARG A 133 15.99 24.49 17.92
CA ARG A 133 15.86 25.94 17.67
C ARG A 133 15.40 26.27 16.24
N LYS A 134 15.36 25.26 15.35
CA LYS A 134 15.00 25.38 13.93
C LYS A 134 13.56 25.85 13.75
N HIS A 135 12.60 25.19 14.41
CA HIS A 135 11.16 25.52 14.32
C HIS A 135 10.87 26.96 14.75
N THR A 136 11.49 27.44 15.84
CA THR A 136 11.33 28.83 16.29
C THR A 136 11.83 29.83 15.26
N SER A 137 12.98 29.59 14.61
CA SER A 137 13.48 30.49 13.55
C SER A 137 12.61 30.47 12.28
N ILE A 138 12.10 29.30 11.88
CA ILE A 138 11.20 29.19 10.71
C ILE A 138 9.88 29.92 10.99
N ASN A 139 9.30 29.74 12.18
CA ASN A 139 8.07 30.44 12.55
C ASN A 139 8.28 31.96 12.65
N GLN A 140 9.40 32.42 13.21
CA GLN A 140 9.78 33.84 13.23
C GLN A 140 9.92 34.40 11.81
N ARG A 141 10.60 33.68 10.90
CA ARG A 141 10.70 34.06 9.49
C ARG A 141 9.32 34.13 8.83
N LYS A 142 8.47 33.10 8.97
CA LYS A 142 7.13 33.08 8.36
C LYS A 142 6.21 34.20 8.84
N VAL A 143 6.30 34.60 10.12
CA VAL A 143 5.59 35.80 10.63
C VAL A 143 6.11 37.07 9.95
N VAL A 144 7.42 37.22 9.79
CA VAL A 144 8.01 38.38 9.10
C VAL A 144 7.67 38.40 7.62
N LEU A 145 7.69 37.27 6.92
CA LEU A 145 7.33 37.19 5.50
C LEU A 145 5.84 37.50 5.27
N ARG A 146 4.94 37.00 6.12
CA ARG A 146 3.50 37.37 6.10
C ARG A 146 3.25 38.85 6.37
N PHE A 147 4.14 39.53 7.09
CA PHE A 147 4.09 40.98 7.26
C PHE A 147 4.60 41.71 6.00
N ILE A 148 5.76 41.31 5.47
CA ILE A 148 6.35 41.93 4.26
C ILE A 148 5.44 41.72 3.04
N ALA A 149 4.66 40.63 2.98
CA ALA A 149 3.64 40.39 1.95
C ALA A 149 2.42 41.33 1.99
N GLN A 150 2.38 42.30 2.91
CA GLN A 150 1.36 43.37 2.99
C GLN A 150 1.91 44.73 2.54
N LEU A 151 3.11 44.75 1.94
CA LEU A 151 3.75 45.94 1.38
C LEU A 151 3.47 46.05 -0.13
N ASP A 152 3.56 47.27 -0.65
CA ASP A 152 3.26 47.55 -2.05
C ASP A 152 4.39 47.02 -2.96
N VAL A 153 4.08 46.67 -4.23
CA VAL A 153 5.02 45.97 -5.13
C VAL A 153 6.37 46.70 -5.26
N GLY A 154 6.36 48.03 -5.35
CA GLY A 154 7.58 48.84 -5.40
C GLY A 154 8.42 48.77 -4.12
N GLU A 155 7.80 48.64 -2.94
CA GLU A 155 8.47 48.54 -1.65
C GLU A 155 9.19 47.18 -1.47
N LEU A 156 8.66 46.11 -2.09
CA LEU A 156 9.28 44.77 -2.08
C LEU A 156 10.65 44.73 -2.77
N THR A 157 10.95 45.68 -3.66
CA THR A 157 12.26 45.82 -4.32
C THR A 157 13.41 45.82 -3.31
N LEU A 158 13.30 46.62 -2.25
CA LEU A 158 14.34 46.72 -1.22
C LEU A 158 14.51 45.41 -0.45
N PHE A 159 13.42 44.68 -0.21
CA PHE A 159 13.45 43.36 0.43
C PHE A 159 14.24 42.34 -0.42
N PHE A 160 13.95 42.24 -1.71
CA PHE A 160 14.64 41.29 -2.60
C PHE A 160 16.12 41.66 -2.84
N VAL A 161 16.45 42.94 -3.01
CA VAL A 161 17.85 43.40 -3.11
C VAL A 161 18.60 43.12 -1.80
N SER A 162 17.99 43.42 -0.64
CA SER A 162 18.60 43.18 0.67
C SER A 162 18.77 41.69 0.98
N LEU A 163 17.91 40.81 0.44
CA LEU A 163 18.07 39.37 0.56
C LEU A 163 19.35 38.86 -0.11
N LEU A 164 19.73 39.44 -1.25
CA LEU A 164 20.87 39.01 -2.07
C LEU A 164 22.21 39.59 -1.63
N LYS A 165 22.21 40.73 -0.92
CA LYS A 165 23.38 41.41 -0.33
C LYS A 165 24.44 40.47 0.31
N PRO A 166 24.11 39.44 1.12
CA PRO A 166 25.09 38.54 1.76
C PRO A 166 25.80 37.58 0.80
N LEU A 167 25.37 37.51 -0.46
CA LEU A 167 25.98 36.67 -1.50
C LEU A 167 27.11 37.39 -2.25
N HIS A 168 27.24 38.72 -2.12
CA HIS A 168 28.24 39.52 -2.87
C HIS A 168 28.18 39.33 -4.41
N ILE A 169 26.98 39.06 -4.94
CA ILE A 169 26.74 38.82 -6.38
C ILE A 169 26.58 40.14 -7.18
N LEU A 170 26.11 41.21 -6.52
CA LEU A 170 25.99 42.53 -7.12
C LEU A 170 27.40 43.12 -7.38
N PRO A 171 27.60 43.96 -8.42
CA PRO A 171 28.92 44.52 -8.73
C PRO A 171 29.51 45.38 -7.60
N GLU A 172 30.84 45.43 -7.50
CA GLU A 172 31.51 46.39 -6.61
C GLU A 172 31.16 47.84 -7.03
N GLY A 173 30.91 48.70 -6.03
CA GLY A 173 30.28 50.02 -6.22
C GLY A 173 28.76 50.01 -6.03
N VAL A 174 28.08 48.87 -6.25
CA VAL A 174 26.62 48.73 -6.04
C VAL A 174 26.26 48.56 -4.56
N ASP A 175 27.22 48.57 -3.62
CA ASP A 175 26.91 48.82 -2.19
C ASP A 175 26.35 50.23 -1.91
N SER A 176 26.41 51.15 -2.89
CA SER A 176 25.62 52.39 -2.86
C SER A 176 24.10 52.13 -3.03
N ALA A 177 23.68 50.95 -3.50
CA ALA A 177 22.28 50.60 -3.78
C ALA A 177 21.34 50.84 -2.60
N ALA A 178 21.76 50.60 -1.35
CA ALA A 178 20.92 50.85 -0.20
C ALA A 178 20.57 52.35 -0.01
N ILE A 179 21.42 53.26 -0.51
CA ILE A 179 21.19 54.71 -0.55
C ILE A 179 20.50 55.12 -1.85
N PHE A 180 20.89 54.50 -2.97
CA PHE A 180 20.27 54.73 -4.28
C PHE A 180 18.78 54.38 -4.23
N PHE A 181 18.40 53.19 -3.75
CA PHE A 181 17.00 52.77 -3.59
C PHE A 181 16.26 53.52 -2.47
N TRP A 182 16.92 53.93 -1.38
CA TRP A 182 16.30 54.84 -0.39
C TRP A 182 15.91 56.20 -0.99
N ASN A 183 16.66 56.65 -2.02
CA ASN A 183 16.29 57.81 -2.80
C ASN A 183 15.32 57.48 -3.95
N LEU A 184 15.42 56.29 -4.56
CA LEU A 184 14.51 55.84 -5.63
C LEU A 184 13.08 55.60 -5.14
N CYS A 185 12.89 55.29 -3.84
CA CYS A 185 11.58 55.31 -3.16
C CYS A 185 10.88 56.70 -3.14
N LYS A 186 11.47 57.71 -3.79
CA LYS A 186 10.93 59.08 -3.98
C LYS A 186 10.66 59.40 -5.45
N SER A 187 10.94 58.48 -6.38
CA SER A 187 10.74 58.60 -7.83
C SER A 187 9.90 57.44 -8.37
N SER A 188 9.50 57.50 -9.64
CA SER A 188 8.57 56.55 -10.28
C SER A 188 9.12 55.13 -10.46
N VAL A 189 8.21 54.17 -10.62
CA VAL A 189 8.41 52.73 -10.36
C VAL A 189 9.03 51.93 -11.52
N ASP A 190 9.06 52.49 -12.74
CA ASP A 190 9.22 51.70 -13.99
C ASP A 190 10.56 50.96 -14.21
N GLU A 191 11.66 51.35 -13.55
CA GLU A 191 13.00 50.92 -13.98
C GLU A 191 13.47 49.56 -13.39
N PHE A 192 12.76 48.99 -12.41
CA PHE A 192 13.22 47.78 -11.71
C PHE A 192 12.55 46.48 -12.16
N GLN A 193 12.81 46.06 -13.41
CA GLN A 193 12.47 44.71 -13.85
C GLN A 193 13.34 43.64 -13.17
N THR A 194 12.71 42.55 -12.72
CA THR A 194 13.36 41.35 -12.13
C THR A 194 14.48 40.78 -13.01
N SER A 195 14.39 40.95 -14.33
CA SER A 195 15.41 40.59 -15.32
C SER A 195 16.79 41.18 -14.98
N ASN A 196 16.87 42.38 -14.40
CA ASN A 196 18.11 43.05 -14.03
C ASN A 196 18.82 42.40 -12.82
N ILE A 197 18.08 41.86 -11.84
CA ILE A 197 18.68 41.04 -10.77
C ILE A 197 19.32 39.78 -11.36
N LEU A 198 18.58 39.09 -12.23
CA LEU A 198 19.02 37.82 -12.80
C LEU A 198 20.27 37.97 -13.66
N LYS A 199 20.43 39.07 -14.42
CA LYS A 199 21.66 39.35 -15.19
C LYS A 199 22.96 39.25 -14.37
N HIS A 200 22.92 39.57 -13.07
CA HIS A 200 24.10 39.48 -12.21
C HIS A 200 24.32 38.10 -11.57
N PHE A 201 23.31 37.23 -11.56
CA PHE A 201 23.33 35.89 -10.96
C PHE A 201 23.92 34.87 -11.95
N THR A 202 25.22 35.00 -12.25
CA THR A 202 25.96 34.18 -13.23
C THR A 202 26.59 32.92 -12.61
N MET A 203 26.84 31.90 -13.45
CA MET A 203 27.45 30.62 -13.03
C MET A 203 28.77 30.79 -12.27
N GLU A 204 29.66 31.66 -12.76
CA GLU A 204 30.95 31.96 -12.11
C GLU A 204 30.78 32.48 -10.68
N LYS A 205 29.88 33.47 -10.50
CA LYS A 205 29.58 34.06 -9.19
C LYS A 205 28.91 33.08 -8.25
N ILE A 206 28.02 32.23 -8.76
CA ILE A 206 27.46 31.10 -8.00
C ILE A 206 28.57 30.15 -7.55
N MET A 207 29.54 29.84 -8.41
CA MET A 207 30.65 28.95 -8.08
C MET A 207 31.64 29.55 -7.08
N ALA A 208 31.78 30.88 -7.03
CA ALA A 208 32.55 31.58 -6.00
C ALA A 208 31.89 31.55 -4.59
N LEU A 209 30.57 31.28 -4.49
CA LEU A 209 29.90 31.17 -3.19
C LEU A 209 30.35 29.92 -2.41
N SER A 210 30.60 30.08 -1.11
CA SER A 210 30.78 28.92 -0.23
C SER A 210 29.51 28.07 -0.14
N TRP A 211 29.66 26.75 0.07
CA TRP A 211 28.57 25.80 0.33
C TRP A 211 27.52 26.37 1.30
N LYS A 212 27.98 26.88 2.45
CA LYS A 212 27.13 27.41 3.53
C LYS A 212 26.28 28.62 3.08
N GLN A 213 26.78 29.46 2.18
CA GLN A 213 25.99 30.55 1.61
C GLN A 213 24.90 30.01 0.66
N ARG A 214 25.22 29.06 -0.22
CA ARG A 214 24.26 28.47 -1.17
C ARG A 214 23.11 27.75 -0.45
N THR A 215 23.42 26.80 0.44
CA THR A 215 22.40 26.05 1.19
C THR A 215 21.63 26.95 2.16
N GLY A 216 22.32 27.92 2.78
CA GLY A 216 21.70 28.90 3.68
C GLY A 216 20.68 29.79 2.96
N PHE A 217 21.02 30.29 1.77
CA PHE A 217 20.14 31.05 0.91
C PHE A 217 18.93 30.24 0.44
N LEU A 218 19.14 29.00 -0.05
CA LEU A 218 18.05 28.12 -0.50
C LEU A 218 17.01 27.88 0.60
N HIS A 219 17.42 27.63 1.85
CA HIS A 219 16.50 27.49 2.99
C HIS A 219 15.84 28.80 3.46
N VAL A 220 16.27 29.97 2.98
CA VAL A 220 15.53 31.24 3.15
C VAL A 220 14.55 31.42 1.99
N VAL A 221 14.98 31.15 0.76
CA VAL A 221 14.16 31.22 -0.46
C VAL A 221 12.99 30.23 -0.43
N GLU A 222 13.18 29.03 0.14
CA GLU A 222 12.14 28.02 0.37
C GLU A 222 10.91 28.58 1.13
N ASP A 223 11.14 29.34 2.22
CA ASP A 223 10.06 29.99 2.96
C ASP A 223 9.52 31.24 2.24
N ILE A 224 10.36 31.93 1.45
CA ILE A 224 9.96 33.12 0.68
C ILE A 224 9.03 32.75 -0.47
N LEU A 225 9.34 31.74 -1.29
CA LEU A 225 8.51 31.33 -2.43
C LEU A 225 7.21 30.64 -1.98
N GLY A 226 7.20 30.04 -0.79
CA GLY A 226 5.97 29.66 -0.10
C GLY A 226 5.04 30.86 0.17
N THR A 227 5.57 32.09 0.21
CA THR A 227 4.81 33.34 0.44
C THR A 227 4.59 34.15 -0.85
N PHE A 228 5.65 34.51 -1.57
CA PHE A 228 5.68 35.41 -2.74
C PHE A 228 5.81 34.65 -4.06
N SER A 229 5.36 35.26 -5.17
CA SER A 229 5.43 34.71 -6.53
C SER A 229 6.61 35.27 -7.35
N GLY A 230 7.03 34.51 -8.38
CA GLY A 230 7.93 34.91 -9.48
C GLY A 230 9.39 35.25 -9.12
N SER A 231 9.62 36.25 -8.26
CA SER A 231 10.79 37.14 -8.31
C SER A 231 12.16 36.53 -7.96
N ILE A 232 12.22 35.30 -7.43
CA ILE A 232 13.49 34.61 -7.09
C ILE A 232 13.62 33.27 -7.84
N ASN A 233 12.61 32.84 -8.62
CA ASN A 233 12.56 31.51 -9.22
C ASN A 233 13.82 31.20 -10.06
N GLY A 234 14.24 32.14 -10.92
CA GLY A 234 15.45 31.99 -11.73
C GLY A 234 16.75 31.82 -10.93
N CYS A 235 16.84 32.35 -9.71
CA CYS A 235 18.02 32.13 -8.85
C CYS A 235 18.09 30.68 -8.35
N VAL A 236 16.95 30.03 -8.12
CA VAL A 236 16.88 28.60 -7.73
C VAL A 236 17.22 27.71 -8.92
N VAL A 237 16.70 28.03 -10.11
CA VAL A 237 17.03 27.33 -11.37
C VAL A 237 18.52 27.40 -11.67
N ARG A 238 19.14 28.59 -11.57
CA ARG A 238 20.57 28.74 -11.86
C ARG A 238 21.46 28.10 -10.80
N LEU A 239 21.02 28.01 -9.54
CA LEU A 239 21.64 27.15 -8.54
C LEU A 239 21.50 25.66 -8.86
N LEU A 240 20.35 25.21 -9.39
CA LEU A 240 20.16 23.83 -9.86
C LEU A 240 21.07 23.50 -11.05
N GLY A 241 21.12 24.37 -12.07
CA GLY A 241 22.02 24.24 -13.23
C GLY A 241 23.50 24.17 -12.83
N SER A 242 23.89 24.99 -11.84
CA SER A 242 25.21 24.95 -11.22
C SER A 242 25.50 23.60 -10.55
N CYS A 243 24.53 23.00 -9.86
CA CYS A 243 24.66 21.64 -9.31
C CYS A 243 24.78 20.57 -10.39
N THR A 244 23.99 20.64 -11.47
CA THR A 244 24.05 19.64 -12.55
C THR A 244 25.40 19.64 -13.24
N ALA A 245 25.85 20.79 -13.76
CA ALA A 245 27.15 20.90 -14.42
C ALA A 245 28.31 20.47 -13.49
N SER A 246 28.24 20.76 -12.19
CA SER A 246 29.23 20.32 -11.20
C SER A 246 29.20 18.82 -10.89
N LEU A 247 28.05 18.15 -11.09
CA LEU A 247 27.92 16.70 -10.91
C LEU A 247 28.32 15.94 -12.17
N ASP A 248 27.98 16.46 -13.33
CA ASP A 248 28.22 15.82 -14.63
C ASP A 248 29.71 15.89 -15.00
N ALA A 249 30.36 17.05 -14.81
CA ALA A 249 31.82 17.18 -14.96
C ALA A 249 32.63 16.26 -14.01
N VAL A 250 32.06 15.81 -12.89
CA VAL A 250 32.68 14.82 -11.99
C VAL A 250 32.49 13.39 -12.49
N LYS A 251 31.40 13.09 -13.23
CA LYS A 251 31.24 11.79 -13.93
C LYS A 251 32.27 11.69 -15.04
N ASP A 252 32.36 12.70 -15.90
CA ASP A 252 33.25 12.70 -17.05
C ASP A 252 34.73 12.60 -16.61
N ALA A 253 35.10 13.31 -15.54
CA ALA A 253 36.42 13.19 -14.92
C ALA A 253 36.70 11.83 -14.26
N SER A 254 35.70 10.97 -14.04
CA SER A 254 35.88 9.61 -13.53
C SER A 254 35.97 8.54 -14.63
N SER A 255 35.46 8.79 -15.83
CA SER A 255 35.64 7.90 -17.00
C SER A 255 36.97 8.06 -17.74
N VAL A 256 37.73 9.13 -17.48
CA VAL A 256 39.00 9.44 -18.19
C VAL A 256 40.24 8.87 -17.48
N VAL A 257 40.06 8.14 -16.36
CA VAL A 257 41.17 7.74 -15.46
C VAL A 257 41.61 6.27 -15.61
N GLU A 258 40.90 5.44 -16.39
CA GLU A 258 41.26 4.03 -16.56
C GLU A 258 42.40 3.81 -17.59
N ASP A 259 42.52 4.68 -18.61
CA ASP A 259 43.62 4.65 -19.58
C ASP A 259 44.72 5.67 -19.22
N ASN A 260 45.79 5.21 -18.54
CA ASN A 260 47.21 5.56 -18.73
C ASN A 260 48.06 5.07 -17.55
N THR A 261 48.72 3.92 -17.70
CA THR A 261 49.62 3.34 -16.67
C THR A 261 51.09 3.43 -17.07
N SER A 262 51.88 4.24 -16.35
CA SER A 262 53.35 4.15 -16.38
C SER A 262 54.03 4.71 -15.11
N ASP A 263 54.47 3.78 -14.25
CA ASP A 263 55.60 3.84 -13.32
C ASP A 263 55.92 5.08 -12.43
N ASN A 264 55.82 4.81 -11.12
CA ASN A 264 56.84 5.06 -10.09
C ASN A 264 57.35 6.50 -9.82
N GLN A 265 56.73 7.18 -8.84
CA GLN A 265 57.50 7.66 -7.66
C GLN A 265 56.64 8.02 -6.42
N LYS A 266 57.29 7.97 -5.24
CA LYS A 266 56.93 8.59 -3.94
C LYS A 266 55.75 8.03 -3.13
N LEU A 267 56.13 7.21 -2.14
CA LEU A 267 55.34 6.71 -0.99
C LEU A 267 54.80 7.80 -0.01
N HIS A 268 54.66 9.06 -0.43
CA HIS A 268 54.14 10.14 0.42
C HIS A 268 52.81 10.74 -0.08
N GLU A 269 52.34 10.33 -1.25
CA GLU A 269 51.13 10.88 -1.88
C GLU A 269 49.84 10.15 -1.49
N ASN A 270 49.92 8.90 -1.01
CA ASN A 270 48.74 8.06 -0.76
C ASN A 270 47.75 8.68 0.26
N ASN A 271 48.26 9.32 1.32
CA ASN A 271 47.42 10.06 2.28
C ASN A 271 46.70 11.25 1.61
N ASN A 272 47.36 11.95 0.69
CA ASN A 272 46.77 13.06 -0.06
C ASN A 272 45.75 12.55 -1.10
N ALA A 273 46.00 11.41 -1.74
CA ALA A 273 45.05 10.76 -2.64
C ALA A 273 43.75 10.39 -1.91
N ILE A 274 43.86 9.76 -0.73
CA ILE A 274 42.72 9.40 0.13
C ILE A 274 41.99 10.67 0.62
N LEU A 275 42.72 11.70 1.09
CA LEU A 275 42.10 12.98 1.48
C LEU A 275 41.37 13.66 0.32
N ASN A 276 41.94 13.64 -0.89
CA ASN A 276 41.30 14.17 -2.09
C ASN A 276 40.09 13.32 -2.53
N GLN A 277 40.09 12.01 -2.32
CA GLN A 277 38.95 11.13 -2.59
C GLN A 277 37.81 11.38 -1.58
N VAL A 278 38.12 11.56 -0.29
CA VAL A 278 37.16 11.93 0.76
C VAL A 278 36.62 13.36 0.55
N ALA A 279 37.45 14.30 0.10
CA ALA A 279 37.03 15.65 -0.25
C ALA A 279 36.10 15.64 -1.48
N ARG A 280 36.43 14.89 -2.54
CA ARG A 280 35.57 14.71 -3.71
C ARG A 280 34.24 14.06 -3.34
N SER A 281 34.22 12.96 -2.58
CA SER A 281 32.97 12.29 -2.19
C SER A 281 32.09 13.18 -1.30
N THR A 282 32.70 13.98 -0.43
CA THR A 282 32.02 15.01 0.37
C THR A 282 31.43 16.11 -0.52
N ALA A 283 32.16 16.59 -1.54
CA ALA A 283 31.67 17.58 -2.48
C ALA A 283 30.53 17.03 -3.37
N VAL A 284 30.64 15.81 -3.89
CA VAL A 284 29.57 15.13 -4.63
C VAL A 284 28.31 14.99 -3.77
N LYS A 285 28.44 14.61 -2.50
CA LYS A 285 27.31 14.57 -1.58
C LYS A 285 26.66 15.95 -1.40
N GLN A 286 27.46 16.99 -1.20
CA GLN A 286 26.96 18.36 -1.13
C GLN A 286 26.19 18.77 -2.39
N PHE A 287 26.73 18.56 -3.60
CA PHE A 287 26.02 18.88 -4.84
C PHE A 287 24.73 18.07 -5.02
N LYS A 288 24.68 16.79 -4.59
CA LYS A 288 23.44 15.98 -4.58
C LYS A 288 22.41 16.52 -3.59
N ASP A 289 22.81 16.83 -2.35
CA ASP A 289 21.93 17.41 -1.32
C ASP A 289 21.34 18.76 -1.77
N MET A 290 22.13 19.58 -2.49
CA MET A 290 21.69 20.88 -3.01
C MET A 290 20.83 20.77 -4.28
N ARG A 291 21.14 19.87 -5.23
CA ARG A 291 20.24 19.51 -6.34
C ARG A 291 18.88 19.08 -5.79
N SER A 292 18.85 18.22 -4.78
CA SER A 292 17.62 17.77 -4.12
C SER A 292 16.83 18.90 -3.45
N LEU A 293 17.51 19.86 -2.80
CA LEU A 293 16.88 21.04 -2.21
C LEU A 293 16.31 22.00 -3.27
N CYS A 294 17.06 22.31 -4.33
CA CYS A 294 16.58 23.14 -5.43
C CYS A 294 15.35 22.53 -6.09
N LEU A 295 15.37 21.22 -6.38
CA LEU A 295 14.24 20.48 -6.97
C LEU A 295 13.01 20.47 -6.04
N ARG A 296 13.18 20.37 -4.71
CA ARG A 296 12.05 20.49 -3.78
C ARG A 296 11.43 21.89 -3.83
N ILE A 297 12.24 22.93 -3.96
CA ILE A 297 11.77 24.32 -4.08
C ILE A 297 11.07 24.53 -5.44
N VAL A 298 11.59 23.95 -6.54
CA VAL A 298 10.91 23.94 -7.85
C VAL A 298 9.55 23.24 -7.76
N SER A 299 9.48 22.03 -7.19
CA SER A 299 8.22 21.32 -6.95
C SER A 299 7.21 22.15 -6.14
N LEU A 300 7.66 22.87 -5.10
CA LEU A 300 6.81 23.76 -4.30
C LEU A 300 6.27 24.95 -5.14
N VAL A 301 7.08 25.50 -6.04
CA VAL A 301 6.69 26.58 -6.95
C VAL A 301 5.67 26.11 -7.98
N LEU A 302 5.89 24.94 -8.58
CA LEU A 302 4.99 24.36 -9.60
C LEU A 302 3.62 23.95 -9.02
N ASN A 303 3.56 23.50 -7.76
CA ASN A 303 2.28 23.21 -7.07
C ASN A 303 1.55 24.47 -6.54
N LYS A 304 2.03 25.69 -6.83
CA LYS A 304 1.44 26.94 -6.34
C LYS A 304 1.18 27.98 -7.44
N TYR A 305 1.90 27.88 -8.56
CA TYR A 305 1.83 28.81 -9.68
C TYR A 305 1.86 28.01 -11.00
N ASP A 306 0.89 27.11 -11.13
CA ASP A 306 0.65 26.22 -12.28
C ASP A 306 0.39 27.00 -13.58
N ASP A 307 -0.35 28.11 -13.50
CA ASP A 307 -0.71 28.96 -14.65
C ASP A 307 0.40 29.95 -15.06
N HIS A 308 1.56 29.93 -14.40
CA HIS A 308 2.63 30.89 -14.63
C HIS A 308 3.55 30.44 -15.77
N ASP A 309 3.71 31.25 -16.82
CA ASP A 309 4.80 31.02 -17.78
C ASP A 309 6.16 31.24 -17.09
N PHE A 310 6.93 30.17 -16.95
CA PHE A 310 8.26 30.17 -16.35
C PHE A 310 9.39 30.47 -17.36
N GLY A 311 9.11 30.44 -18.67
CA GLY A 311 10.08 30.61 -19.75
C GLY A 311 11.10 29.47 -19.89
N ASP A 312 11.78 29.40 -21.05
CA ASP A 312 12.70 28.30 -21.38
C ASP A 312 13.93 28.18 -20.46
N GLU A 313 14.41 29.29 -19.89
CA GLU A 313 15.51 29.26 -18.90
C GLU A 313 15.19 28.34 -17.71
N PHE A 314 13.93 28.22 -17.31
CA PHE A 314 13.51 27.41 -16.14
C PHE A 314 13.70 25.91 -16.38
N TRP A 315 13.42 25.44 -17.60
CA TRP A 315 13.29 24.03 -17.94
C TRP A 315 14.61 23.37 -18.38
N ASN A 316 15.50 24.15 -18.99
CA ASN A 316 16.75 23.65 -19.55
C ASN A 316 17.77 23.16 -18.49
N CYS A 317 17.53 23.41 -17.19
CA CYS A 317 18.36 22.91 -16.08
C CYS A 317 17.80 21.65 -15.39
N SER A 318 16.63 21.13 -15.77
CA SER A 318 15.94 20.06 -15.02
C SER A 318 15.84 18.71 -15.72
N SER A 319 15.84 18.68 -17.06
CA SER A 319 15.27 17.56 -17.84
C SER A 319 16.23 16.40 -18.12
N ASN A 320 17.48 16.71 -18.50
CA ASN A 320 18.25 15.95 -19.51
C ASN A 320 18.57 14.47 -19.21
N HIS A 321 18.41 13.98 -17.98
CA HIS A 321 18.95 12.68 -17.53
C HIS A 321 18.03 11.88 -16.58
N PHE A 322 16.70 11.94 -16.69
CA PHE A 322 15.84 11.04 -15.90
C PHE A 322 15.88 9.59 -16.43
N LYS A 323 16.62 8.72 -15.73
CA LYS A 323 16.67 7.26 -15.95
C LYS A 323 16.32 6.51 -14.65
N GLN A 324 15.08 6.67 -14.17
CA GLN A 324 14.56 6.03 -12.93
C GLN A 324 15.29 6.48 -11.62
N GLU A 325 15.65 7.76 -11.46
CA GLU A 325 16.36 8.26 -10.26
C GLU A 325 15.60 7.97 -8.94
N GLY A 326 16.07 6.96 -8.19
CA GLY A 326 15.63 6.65 -6.83
C GLY A 326 14.56 5.56 -6.71
N SER A 327 14.28 4.80 -7.77
CA SER A 327 13.23 3.75 -7.82
C SER A 327 13.20 2.79 -6.63
N SER A 328 14.35 2.30 -6.16
CA SER A 328 14.47 1.37 -5.03
C SER A 328 14.61 2.04 -3.64
N SER A 329 14.14 3.28 -3.47
CA SER A 329 14.25 4.03 -2.20
C SER A 329 12.90 4.16 -1.47
N GLU A 330 12.91 4.50 -0.19
CA GLU A 330 11.69 4.60 0.64
C GLU A 330 10.72 5.71 0.20
N LYS A 331 11.17 6.70 -0.57
CA LYS A 331 10.42 7.94 -0.85
C LYS A 331 10.73 8.45 -2.27
N PRO A 332 9.75 9.05 -2.97
CA PRO A 332 9.99 9.65 -4.28
C PRO A 332 11.09 10.71 -4.23
N SER A 333 11.88 10.81 -5.30
CA SER A 333 12.91 11.83 -5.43
C SER A 333 12.29 13.23 -5.60
N SER A 334 13.05 14.28 -5.22
CA SER A 334 12.61 15.66 -5.44
C SER A 334 12.38 15.99 -6.93
N LEU A 335 13.04 15.25 -7.84
CA LEU A 335 12.80 15.34 -9.28
C LEU A 335 11.45 14.72 -9.66
N PHE A 336 11.11 13.53 -9.14
CA PHE A 336 9.78 12.94 -9.32
C PHE A 336 8.68 13.88 -8.80
N SER A 337 8.93 14.56 -7.67
CA SER A 337 8.01 15.56 -7.11
C SER A 337 7.81 16.78 -8.02
N CYS A 338 8.71 17.06 -8.97
CA CYS A 338 8.49 18.06 -10.02
C CYS A 338 7.56 17.50 -11.10
N PHE A 339 7.82 16.30 -11.63
CA PHE A 339 6.96 15.67 -12.65
C PHE A 339 5.52 15.44 -12.13
N LEU A 340 5.36 15.07 -10.85
CA LEU A 340 4.06 14.94 -10.19
C LEU A 340 3.32 16.29 -10.02
N ALA A 341 4.04 17.41 -9.97
CA ALA A 341 3.44 18.74 -10.02
C ALA A 341 3.00 19.09 -11.46
N MET A 342 3.88 18.82 -12.43
CA MET A 342 3.62 19.09 -13.85
C MET A 342 2.42 18.29 -14.38
N SER A 343 2.20 17.06 -13.93
CA SER A 343 1.06 16.24 -14.35
C SER A 343 -0.31 16.74 -13.87
N ARG A 344 -0.38 17.81 -13.07
CA ARG A 344 -1.62 18.40 -12.54
C ARG A 344 -2.13 19.61 -13.31
N SER A 345 -1.33 20.15 -14.22
CA SER A 345 -1.66 21.38 -14.96
C SER A 345 -1.54 21.14 -16.46
N SER A 346 -2.61 21.44 -17.19
CA SER A 346 -2.65 21.44 -18.65
C SER A 346 -1.58 22.35 -19.27
N HIS A 347 -1.18 23.43 -18.59
CA HIS A 347 -0.09 24.31 -19.00
C HIS A 347 1.31 23.68 -18.82
N LEU A 348 1.48 22.77 -17.86
CA LEU A 348 2.77 22.14 -17.54
C LEU A 348 2.98 20.78 -18.22
N VAL A 349 1.92 20.04 -18.54
CA VAL A 349 2.00 18.74 -19.25
C VAL A 349 2.76 18.81 -20.59
N PRO A 350 2.62 19.85 -21.46
CA PRO A 350 3.39 19.98 -22.70
C PRO A 350 4.92 19.91 -22.52
N LEU A 351 5.43 20.25 -21.34
CA LEU A 351 6.86 20.22 -21.03
C LEU A 351 7.38 18.79 -20.82
N LEU A 352 6.51 17.83 -20.47
CA LEU A 352 6.86 16.42 -20.32
C LEU A 352 7.25 15.77 -21.67
N PHE A 353 6.85 16.37 -22.80
CA PHE A 353 7.22 15.93 -24.15
C PHE A 353 8.65 16.32 -24.56
N ARG A 354 9.35 17.21 -23.81
CA ARG A 354 10.74 17.60 -24.13
C ARG A 354 11.71 16.41 -24.11
N GLU A 355 11.43 15.41 -23.27
CA GLU A 355 12.21 14.19 -23.13
C GLU A 355 11.35 12.98 -23.53
N LYS A 356 11.56 12.45 -24.75
CA LYS A 356 10.73 11.36 -25.32
C LYS A 356 10.60 10.14 -24.39
N ASN A 357 11.66 9.84 -23.64
CA ASN A 357 11.71 8.67 -22.77
C ASN A 357 11.22 8.95 -21.33
N LEU A 358 10.77 10.18 -21.01
CA LEU A 358 10.40 10.57 -19.65
C LEU A 358 9.21 9.78 -19.12
N ALA A 359 8.07 9.78 -19.84
CA ALA A 359 6.88 9.05 -19.42
C ALA A 359 7.12 7.51 -19.39
N PRO A 360 7.77 6.88 -20.39
CA PRO A 360 8.23 5.49 -20.29
C PRO A 360 9.10 5.21 -19.07
N ASN A 361 10.10 6.07 -18.78
CA ASN A 361 10.96 5.92 -17.61
C ASN A 361 10.23 6.14 -16.27
N ILE A 362 9.05 6.79 -16.27
CA ILE A 362 8.17 6.89 -15.10
C ILE A 362 7.29 5.64 -14.97
N PHE A 363 6.67 5.15 -16.05
CA PHE A 363 5.80 3.97 -16.02
C PHE A 363 6.58 2.69 -15.70
N SER A 364 7.74 2.50 -16.34
CA SER A 364 8.64 1.36 -16.12
C SER A 364 9.03 1.11 -14.66
N ILE A 365 8.92 2.11 -13.77
CA ILE A 365 9.12 1.96 -12.32
C ILE A 365 8.14 0.95 -11.70
N LEU A 366 6.94 0.78 -12.25
CA LEU A 366 5.96 -0.23 -11.81
C LEU A 366 6.44 -1.67 -12.01
N THR A 367 7.40 -1.90 -12.94
CA THR A 367 8.02 -3.22 -13.17
C THR A 367 9.08 -3.58 -12.12
N ILE A 368 9.59 -2.60 -11.35
CA ILE A 368 10.78 -2.77 -10.51
C ILE A 368 10.39 -3.46 -9.20
N PRO A 369 10.82 -4.72 -8.95
CA PRO A 369 10.37 -5.51 -7.79
C PRO A 369 10.89 -4.99 -6.45
N THR A 370 11.87 -4.09 -6.46
CA THR A 370 12.44 -3.40 -5.29
C THR A 370 11.84 -2.01 -5.05
N ALA A 371 10.87 -1.56 -5.85
CA ALA A 371 10.24 -0.26 -5.67
C ALA A 371 9.39 -0.21 -4.39
N SER A 372 9.44 0.91 -3.68
CA SER A 372 8.62 1.10 -2.47
C SER A 372 7.17 1.44 -2.82
N GLU A 373 6.25 1.07 -1.93
CA GLU A 373 4.81 1.36 -2.05
C GLU A 373 4.54 2.87 -2.18
N ALA A 374 5.35 3.71 -1.53
CA ALA A 374 5.30 5.16 -1.67
C ALA A 374 5.69 5.65 -3.08
N ILE A 375 6.65 5.00 -3.73
CA ILE A 375 7.05 5.33 -5.11
C ILE A 375 5.99 4.85 -6.11
N ILE A 376 5.50 3.61 -5.96
CA ILE A 376 4.43 3.07 -6.81
C ILE A 376 3.16 3.92 -6.71
N SER A 377 2.77 4.33 -5.49
CA SER A 377 1.67 5.27 -5.26
C SER A 377 1.88 6.61 -5.95
N CYS A 378 3.12 7.14 -6.01
CA CYS A 378 3.42 8.37 -6.74
C CYS A 378 3.35 8.20 -8.28
N VAL A 379 3.71 7.04 -8.82
CA VAL A 379 3.55 6.73 -10.26
C VAL A 379 2.08 6.58 -10.61
N LEU A 380 1.29 5.85 -9.81
CA LEU A 380 -0.16 5.75 -9.99
C LEU A 380 -0.84 7.13 -9.87
N LYS A 381 -0.40 7.99 -8.93
CA LYS A 381 -0.93 9.36 -8.83
C LYS A 381 -0.49 10.27 -9.97
N PHE A 382 0.69 10.06 -10.55
CA PHE A 382 1.12 10.76 -11.77
C PHE A 382 0.20 10.42 -12.95
N ILE A 383 -0.14 9.14 -13.15
CA ILE A 383 -1.10 8.68 -14.16
C ILE A 383 -2.50 9.23 -13.86
N GLU A 384 -2.97 9.15 -12.61
CA GLU A 384 -4.29 9.66 -12.22
C GLU A 384 -4.46 11.16 -12.47
N ASN A 385 -3.44 11.99 -12.20
CA ASN A 385 -3.53 13.42 -12.52
C ASN A 385 -3.68 13.66 -14.04
N LEU A 386 -2.98 12.88 -14.89
CA LEU A 386 -3.09 12.98 -16.35
C LEU A 386 -4.47 12.52 -16.86
N LEU A 387 -5.11 11.56 -16.17
CA LEU A 387 -6.46 11.10 -16.51
C LEU A 387 -7.53 12.12 -16.11
N ASN A 388 -7.37 12.79 -14.96
CA ASN A 388 -8.26 13.89 -14.58
C ASN A 388 -8.22 15.01 -15.63
N LEU A 389 -7.04 15.29 -16.19
CA LEU A 389 -6.86 16.22 -17.32
C LEU A 389 -7.34 15.66 -18.68
N GLU A 390 -7.69 14.37 -18.81
CA GLU A 390 -8.49 13.87 -19.96
C GLU A 390 -9.96 14.21 -19.73
N ASP A 391 -10.50 13.89 -18.55
CA ASP A 391 -11.92 14.06 -18.21
C ASP A 391 -12.38 15.54 -18.22
N ASP A 392 -11.48 16.50 -17.98
CA ASP A 392 -11.80 17.94 -17.84
C ASP A 392 -11.84 18.75 -19.17
N LEU A 393 -11.49 18.18 -20.34
CA LEU A 393 -11.30 18.94 -21.59
C LEU A 393 -11.87 18.25 -22.86
N ASP A 394 -12.89 18.86 -23.47
CA ASP A 394 -13.47 18.47 -24.78
C ASP A 394 -12.57 18.84 -26.00
N ASP A 395 -11.35 19.34 -25.79
CA ASP A 395 -10.44 19.79 -26.86
C ASP A 395 -9.64 18.63 -27.50
N GLU A 396 -9.68 18.49 -28.84
CA GLU A 396 -8.93 17.45 -29.58
C GLU A 396 -7.39 17.54 -29.45
N ASP A 397 -6.84 18.66 -28.98
CA ASP A 397 -5.40 18.86 -28.78
C ASP A 397 -4.93 18.61 -27.33
N ASN A 398 -5.71 17.86 -26.54
CA ASN A 398 -5.43 17.55 -25.14
C ASN A 398 -4.04 16.91 -24.93
N ALA A 399 -3.13 17.67 -24.34
CA ALA A 399 -1.74 17.27 -24.11
C ALA A 399 -1.59 16.08 -23.12
N ALA A 400 -2.52 15.87 -22.19
CA ALA A 400 -2.45 14.77 -21.23
C ALA A 400 -2.88 13.45 -21.89
N GLN A 401 -3.99 13.47 -22.62
CA GLN A 401 -4.44 12.35 -23.47
C GLN A 401 -3.34 11.95 -24.47
N LYS A 402 -2.77 12.92 -25.18
CA LYS A 402 -1.68 12.74 -26.16
C LYS A 402 -0.41 12.14 -25.53
N LEU A 403 -0.08 12.49 -24.29
CA LEU A 403 1.06 11.92 -23.56
C LEU A 403 0.82 10.46 -23.16
N LEU A 404 -0.41 10.10 -22.77
CA LEU A 404 -0.79 8.72 -22.44
C LEU A 404 -0.82 7.84 -23.71
N LEU A 405 -1.42 8.34 -24.79
CA LEU A 405 -1.55 7.60 -26.07
C LEU A 405 -0.19 7.28 -26.71
N LEU A 406 0.77 8.21 -26.70
CA LEU A 406 2.12 7.96 -27.25
C LEU A 406 2.92 6.90 -26.46
N ASN A 407 2.47 6.52 -25.27
CA ASN A 407 3.20 5.64 -24.35
C ASN A 407 2.32 4.47 -23.85
N LEU A 408 1.26 4.14 -24.62
CA LEU A 408 0.22 3.17 -24.25
C LEU A 408 0.80 1.78 -23.96
N ASP A 409 1.68 1.27 -24.83
CA ASP A 409 2.27 -0.06 -24.69
C ASP A 409 3.14 -0.20 -23.44
N GLU A 410 3.96 0.81 -23.14
CA GLU A 410 4.82 0.79 -21.94
C GLU A 410 3.96 0.89 -20.67
N LEU A 411 2.88 1.66 -20.70
CA LEU A 411 1.91 1.75 -19.60
C LEU A 411 1.22 0.39 -19.36
N ILE A 412 0.76 -0.29 -20.41
CA ILE A 412 0.10 -1.60 -20.32
C ILE A 412 1.08 -2.68 -19.82
N ASN A 413 2.30 -2.75 -20.37
CA ASN A 413 3.32 -3.70 -19.91
C ASN A 413 3.74 -3.43 -18.45
N SER A 414 3.87 -2.16 -18.06
CA SER A 414 4.18 -1.74 -16.69
C SER A 414 3.08 -2.15 -15.68
N LEU A 415 1.81 -1.94 -16.04
CA LEU A 415 0.67 -2.35 -15.21
C LEU A 415 0.53 -3.88 -15.15
N HIS A 416 0.76 -4.58 -16.27
CA HIS A 416 0.74 -6.04 -16.34
C HIS A 416 1.76 -6.66 -15.39
N HIS A 417 3.01 -6.18 -15.39
CA HIS A 417 4.03 -6.65 -14.44
C HIS A 417 3.68 -6.36 -12.97
N LEU A 418 3.09 -5.20 -12.66
CA LEU A 418 2.66 -4.87 -11.31
C LEU A 418 1.57 -5.84 -10.80
N PHE A 419 0.51 -6.03 -11.59
CA PHE A 419 -0.68 -6.79 -11.20
C PHE A 419 -0.57 -8.30 -11.40
N GLN A 420 0.44 -8.80 -12.13
CA GLN A 420 0.81 -10.22 -12.13
C GLN A 420 1.21 -10.71 -10.72
N SER A 421 1.50 -9.81 -9.78
CA SER A 421 1.74 -10.14 -8.38
C SER A 421 0.45 -10.13 -7.54
N ASP A 422 0.17 -11.28 -6.91
CA ASP A 422 -0.95 -11.56 -5.99
C ASP A 422 -0.99 -10.65 -4.72
N LYS A 423 -0.04 -9.70 -4.62
CA LYS A 423 0.08 -8.70 -3.55
C LYS A 423 -0.32 -7.29 -4.00
N ALA A 424 -0.26 -6.97 -5.30
CA ALA A 424 -0.55 -5.61 -5.81
C ALA A 424 -2.06 -5.31 -5.83
N THR A 425 -2.87 -6.25 -6.32
CA THR A 425 -4.35 -6.15 -6.36
C THR A 425 -4.99 -5.93 -4.98
N LYS A 426 -4.27 -6.27 -3.90
CA LYS A 426 -4.71 -6.13 -2.50
C LYS A 426 -4.25 -4.83 -1.83
N ARG A 427 -3.41 -4.01 -2.48
CA ARG A 427 -2.71 -2.85 -1.85
C ARG A 427 -3.19 -1.49 -2.34
N TYR A 428 -3.49 -1.36 -3.63
CA TYR A 428 -3.82 -0.07 -4.23
C TYR A 428 -5.35 0.15 -4.33
N PRO A 429 -5.85 1.41 -4.28
CA PRO A 429 -7.28 1.70 -4.37
C PRO A 429 -7.90 1.21 -5.68
N GLY A 430 -9.14 0.71 -5.62
CA GLY A 430 -9.87 0.22 -6.80
C GLY A 430 -10.21 1.32 -7.80
N GLU A 431 -10.67 2.48 -7.30
CA GLU A 431 -11.11 3.63 -8.11
C GLU A 431 -10.06 4.08 -9.15
N ILE A 432 -8.81 4.28 -8.71
CA ILE A 432 -7.69 4.71 -9.59
C ILE A 432 -7.39 3.64 -10.65
N GLN A 433 -7.40 2.35 -10.25
CA GLN A 433 -7.21 1.24 -11.18
C GLN A 433 -8.32 1.21 -12.23
N ILE A 434 -9.58 1.37 -11.82
CA ILE A 434 -10.72 1.37 -12.73
C ILE A 434 -10.66 2.57 -13.69
N ARG A 435 -10.33 3.79 -13.24
CA ARG A 435 -10.17 4.94 -14.16
C ARG A 435 -9.07 4.67 -15.20
N ILE A 436 -7.94 4.10 -14.79
CA ILE A 436 -6.87 3.66 -15.71
C ILE A 436 -7.39 2.61 -16.69
N PHE A 437 -8.09 1.57 -16.23
CA PHE A 437 -8.56 0.50 -17.11
C PHE A 437 -9.69 0.93 -18.05
N LYS A 438 -10.59 1.83 -17.60
CA LYS A 438 -11.61 2.50 -18.44
C LYS A 438 -10.97 3.36 -19.53
N PHE A 439 -9.90 4.11 -19.22
CA PHE A 439 -9.14 4.83 -20.24
C PHE A 439 -8.52 3.86 -21.25
N LEU A 440 -7.81 2.83 -20.77
CA LEU A 440 -7.15 1.86 -21.64
C LEU A 440 -8.14 1.12 -22.57
N SER A 441 -9.33 0.77 -22.11
CA SER A 441 -10.34 0.10 -22.94
C SER A 441 -10.93 0.98 -24.04
N LYS A 442 -10.88 2.33 -23.94
CA LYS A 442 -11.24 3.24 -25.05
C LYS A 442 -10.28 3.12 -26.24
N TYR A 443 -8.99 2.87 -25.98
CA TYR A 443 -7.92 3.13 -26.95
C TYR A 443 -7.14 1.90 -27.42
N ILE A 444 -7.16 0.79 -26.67
CA ILE A 444 -6.57 -0.48 -27.12
C ILE A 444 -7.37 -1.04 -28.30
N LYS A 445 -6.71 -1.17 -29.45
CA LYS A 445 -7.26 -1.78 -30.68
C LYS A 445 -6.57 -3.08 -31.08
N ASP A 446 -5.42 -3.36 -30.48
CA ASP A 446 -4.60 -4.54 -30.77
C ASP A 446 -4.87 -5.69 -29.80
N GLN A 447 -4.89 -6.91 -30.34
CA GLN A 447 -5.35 -8.10 -29.61
C GLN A 447 -4.42 -8.50 -28.45
N LEU A 448 -3.11 -8.24 -28.54
CA LEU A 448 -2.14 -8.63 -27.51
C LEU A 448 -2.22 -7.73 -26.26
N PRO A 449 -2.18 -6.38 -26.37
CA PRO A 449 -2.43 -5.51 -25.22
C PRO A 449 -3.82 -5.71 -24.61
N ALA A 450 -4.84 -6.02 -25.43
CA ALA A 450 -6.19 -6.35 -24.94
C ALA A 450 -6.21 -7.62 -24.08
N ARG A 451 -5.47 -8.67 -24.48
CA ARG A 451 -5.30 -9.90 -23.67
C ARG A 451 -4.58 -9.62 -22.35
N GLN A 452 -3.53 -8.80 -22.35
CA GLN A 452 -2.82 -8.38 -21.14
C GLN A 452 -3.76 -7.64 -20.17
N LEU A 453 -4.58 -6.70 -20.68
CA LEU A 453 -5.55 -5.98 -19.87
C LEU A 453 -6.62 -6.93 -19.29
N VAL A 454 -7.14 -7.89 -20.06
CA VAL A 454 -8.07 -8.90 -19.53
C VAL A 454 -7.43 -9.77 -18.45
N ASP A 455 -6.20 -10.24 -18.61
CA ASP A 455 -5.54 -11.07 -17.59
C ASP A 455 -5.30 -10.29 -16.27
N ILE A 456 -5.08 -8.97 -16.33
CA ILE A 456 -5.09 -8.07 -15.15
C ILE A 456 -6.50 -8.01 -14.53
N LEU A 457 -7.52 -7.66 -15.32
CA LEU A 457 -8.90 -7.46 -14.86
C LEU A 457 -9.49 -8.73 -14.23
N LEU A 458 -9.23 -9.91 -14.81
CA LEU A 458 -9.69 -11.18 -14.27
C LEU A 458 -8.96 -11.56 -12.98
N SER A 459 -7.69 -11.18 -12.84
CA SER A 459 -6.93 -11.36 -11.59
C SER A 459 -7.46 -10.46 -10.47
N SER A 460 -7.92 -9.25 -10.81
CA SER A 460 -8.66 -8.38 -9.89
C SER A 460 -10.05 -8.95 -9.55
N LEU A 461 -10.86 -9.38 -10.53
CA LEU A 461 -12.19 -9.97 -10.27
C LEU A 461 -12.16 -11.27 -9.46
N ALA A 462 -11.04 -12.02 -9.48
CA ALA A 462 -10.84 -13.17 -8.60
C ALA A 462 -10.73 -12.77 -7.11
N MET A 463 -10.37 -11.52 -6.81
CA MET A 463 -10.52 -10.94 -5.48
C MET A 463 -12.00 -10.62 -5.24
N ARG A 464 -12.59 -11.31 -4.26
CA ARG A 464 -13.99 -11.12 -3.86
C ARG A 464 -14.18 -9.73 -3.21
N TYR A 465 -14.47 -8.73 -4.03
CA TYR A 465 -14.90 -7.41 -3.58
C TYR A 465 -16.15 -7.54 -2.70
N LYS A 466 -16.24 -6.68 -1.68
CA LYS A 466 -17.44 -6.51 -0.83
C LYS A 466 -18.37 -5.41 -1.34
N ASP A 467 -17.95 -4.76 -2.41
CA ASP A 467 -18.50 -3.54 -2.97
C ASP A 467 -19.07 -3.90 -4.35
N SER A 468 -20.38 -3.70 -4.52
CA SER A 468 -21.06 -4.03 -5.78
C SER A 468 -20.63 -3.09 -6.89
N ASP A 469 -20.56 -1.78 -6.62
CA ASP A 469 -20.34 -0.76 -7.64
C ASP A 469 -18.96 -0.93 -8.28
N VAL A 470 -17.92 -1.09 -7.44
CA VAL A 470 -16.56 -1.43 -7.88
C VAL A 470 -16.55 -2.69 -8.74
N CYS A 471 -17.29 -3.74 -8.36
CA CYS A 471 -17.36 -4.99 -9.12
C CYS A 471 -18.04 -4.79 -10.49
N ILE A 472 -19.12 -4.00 -10.53
CA ILE A 472 -19.87 -3.66 -11.74
C ILE A 472 -18.97 -2.87 -12.71
N GLU A 473 -18.18 -1.90 -12.23
CA GLU A 473 -17.27 -1.16 -13.09
C GLU A 473 -16.18 -2.05 -13.70
N TYR A 474 -15.60 -2.98 -12.92
CA TYR A 474 -14.65 -3.97 -13.45
C TYR A 474 -15.29 -4.87 -14.53
N LEU A 475 -16.53 -5.32 -14.32
CA LEU A 475 -17.27 -6.13 -15.30
C LEU A 475 -17.57 -5.35 -16.59
N GLN A 476 -17.93 -4.07 -16.49
CA GLN A 476 -18.11 -3.18 -17.65
C GLN A 476 -16.82 -3.04 -18.46
N VAL A 477 -15.67 -2.79 -17.83
CA VAL A 477 -14.39 -2.69 -18.57
C VAL A 477 -14.03 -4.01 -19.27
N VAL A 478 -14.28 -5.18 -18.66
CA VAL A 478 -14.09 -6.47 -19.35
C VAL A 478 -15.08 -6.65 -20.51
N ARG A 479 -16.35 -6.22 -20.35
CA ARG A 479 -17.37 -6.25 -21.41
C ARG A 479 -16.95 -5.41 -22.61
N ASP A 480 -16.43 -4.22 -22.37
CA ASP A 480 -16.16 -3.24 -23.42
C ASP A 480 -14.88 -3.57 -24.22
N ILE A 481 -13.93 -4.33 -23.64
CA ILE A 481 -12.72 -4.80 -24.34
C ILE A 481 -12.90 -6.15 -25.08
N ILE A 482 -13.93 -6.95 -24.77
CA ILE A 482 -14.20 -8.26 -25.44
C ILE A 482 -14.15 -8.22 -26.98
N PRO A 483 -14.72 -7.20 -27.67
CA PRO A 483 -14.68 -7.13 -29.14
C PRO A 483 -13.26 -7.09 -29.72
N VAL A 484 -12.27 -6.59 -28.97
CA VAL A 484 -10.87 -6.48 -29.40
C VAL A 484 -10.08 -7.76 -29.09
N VAL A 485 -10.45 -8.46 -28.01
CA VAL A 485 -9.71 -9.64 -27.51
C VAL A 485 -9.98 -10.90 -28.36
N GLY A 486 -11.21 -11.05 -28.85
CA GLY A 486 -11.66 -12.25 -29.56
C GLY A 486 -11.98 -13.45 -28.64
N SER A 487 -12.37 -14.57 -29.26
CA SER A 487 -12.99 -15.73 -28.58
C SER A 487 -12.09 -16.46 -27.59
N GLU A 488 -10.77 -16.51 -27.81
CA GLU A 488 -9.81 -17.28 -26.99
C GLU A 488 -9.89 -16.97 -25.47
N SER A 489 -10.21 -15.73 -25.10
CA SER A 489 -10.33 -15.35 -23.68
C SER A 489 -11.67 -15.71 -23.03
N GLY A 490 -12.70 -16.08 -23.80
CA GLY A 490 -14.03 -16.41 -23.25
C GLY A 490 -13.97 -17.50 -22.17
N SER A 491 -13.19 -18.55 -22.43
CA SER A 491 -12.94 -19.64 -21.47
C SER A 491 -12.25 -19.18 -20.17
N LYS A 492 -11.42 -18.14 -20.21
CA LYS A 492 -10.84 -17.51 -19.00
C LYS A 492 -11.89 -16.68 -18.26
N ILE A 493 -12.62 -15.84 -18.99
CA ILE A 493 -13.63 -14.92 -18.45
C ILE A 493 -14.72 -15.70 -17.69
N LEU A 494 -15.27 -16.77 -18.28
CA LEU A 494 -16.28 -17.60 -17.62
C LEU A 494 -15.78 -18.26 -16.33
N LYS A 495 -14.51 -18.73 -16.30
CA LYS A 495 -13.89 -19.28 -15.09
C LYS A 495 -13.73 -18.24 -13.97
N ALA A 496 -13.51 -16.97 -14.32
CA ALA A 496 -13.34 -15.88 -13.35
C ALA A 496 -14.67 -15.38 -12.78
N VAL A 497 -15.73 -15.26 -13.59
CA VAL A 497 -17.04 -14.75 -13.14
C VAL A 497 -17.93 -15.80 -12.49
N SER A 498 -17.79 -17.09 -12.84
CA SER A 498 -18.59 -18.17 -12.24
C SER A 498 -18.51 -18.19 -10.69
N PRO A 499 -17.33 -18.07 -10.04
CA PRO A 499 -17.22 -17.94 -8.58
C PRO A 499 -17.90 -16.72 -7.95
N LEU A 500 -18.24 -15.68 -8.72
CA LEU A 500 -18.98 -14.50 -8.27
C LEU A 500 -20.49 -14.79 -8.26
N LEU A 501 -21.02 -15.37 -9.34
CA LEU A 501 -22.43 -15.78 -9.48
C LEU A 501 -22.95 -16.59 -8.28
N THR A 502 -22.08 -17.37 -7.62
CA THR A 502 -22.42 -18.16 -6.41
C THR A 502 -22.79 -17.34 -5.15
N SER A 503 -22.74 -16.00 -5.19
CA SER A 503 -23.03 -15.16 -4.01
C SER A 503 -23.46 -13.70 -4.26
N VAL A 504 -23.33 -13.16 -5.48
CA VAL A 504 -23.66 -11.74 -5.75
C VAL A 504 -25.14 -11.52 -6.07
N GLY A 505 -25.66 -10.31 -5.80
CA GLY A 505 -27.06 -9.96 -6.04
C GLY A 505 -27.40 -9.70 -7.52
N LEU A 506 -28.68 -9.41 -7.78
CA LEU A 506 -29.19 -9.11 -9.13
C LEU A 506 -28.48 -7.91 -9.80
N ASP A 507 -28.09 -6.93 -8.97
CA ASP A 507 -27.26 -5.76 -9.30
C ASP A 507 -25.96 -6.13 -10.04
N VAL A 508 -25.28 -7.20 -9.62
CA VAL A 508 -24.05 -7.69 -10.25
C VAL A 508 -24.33 -8.83 -11.25
N ARG A 509 -25.39 -9.63 -11.06
CA ARG A 509 -25.76 -10.71 -11.99
C ARG A 509 -26.14 -10.17 -13.37
N LEU A 510 -26.80 -9.01 -13.47
CA LEU A 510 -27.18 -8.42 -14.75
C LEU A 510 -25.96 -7.97 -15.60
N PRO A 511 -24.96 -7.23 -15.07
CA PRO A 511 -23.70 -6.99 -15.76
C PRO A 511 -22.91 -8.25 -16.15
N ILE A 512 -23.09 -9.38 -15.44
CA ILE A 512 -22.53 -10.68 -15.89
C ILE A 512 -23.32 -11.26 -17.07
N CYS A 513 -24.63 -10.98 -17.19
CA CYS A 513 -25.41 -11.31 -18.39
C CYS A 513 -24.96 -10.45 -19.59
N ASP A 514 -24.85 -9.13 -19.42
CA ASP A 514 -24.28 -8.21 -20.43
C ASP A 514 -22.91 -8.67 -20.95
N LEU A 515 -22.05 -9.16 -20.05
CA LEU A 515 -20.73 -9.69 -20.34
C LEU A 515 -20.80 -10.96 -21.21
N LEU A 516 -21.75 -11.86 -20.92
CA LEU A 516 -21.98 -13.04 -21.74
C LEU A 516 -22.64 -12.70 -23.08
N ASP A 517 -23.51 -11.68 -23.14
CA ASP A 517 -24.07 -11.16 -24.39
C ASP A 517 -23.00 -10.45 -25.25
N ALA A 518 -21.97 -9.87 -24.65
CA ALA A 518 -20.78 -9.41 -25.37
C ALA A 518 -19.94 -10.58 -25.91
N LEU A 519 -19.70 -11.63 -25.11
CA LEU A 519 -19.05 -12.86 -25.59
C LEU A 519 -19.83 -13.49 -26.76
N ALA A 520 -21.16 -13.57 -26.67
CA ALA A 520 -22.03 -14.14 -27.68
C ALA A 520 -22.06 -13.36 -29.01
N LYS A 521 -21.75 -12.05 -28.99
CA LYS A 521 -21.57 -11.23 -30.20
C LYS A 521 -20.23 -11.50 -30.89
N SER A 522 -19.17 -11.74 -30.11
CA SER A 522 -17.83 -12.08 -30.64
C SER A 522 -17.69 -13.54 -31.06
N ASP A 523 -18.39 -14.45 -30.37
CA ASP A 523 -18.43 -15.89 -30.66
C ASP A 523 -19.83 -16.46 -30.37
N PRO A 524 -20.59 -16.85 -31.42
CA PRO A 524 -21.90 -17.46 -31.26
C PRO A 524 -21.95 -18.74 -30.41
N SER A 525 -20.81 -19.39 -30.11
CA SER A 525 -20.76 -20.55 -29.21
C SER A 525 -21.30 -20.25 -27.80
N PHE A 526 -21.25 -18.98 -27.36
CA PHE A 526 -21.78 -18.55 -26.06
C PHE A 526 -23.27 -18.19 -26.10
N LEU A 527 -23.88 -18.04 -27.29
CA LEU A 527 -25.23 -17.46 -27.46
C LEU A 527 -26.34 -18.20 -26.71
N PHE A 528 -26.26 -19.53 -26.61
CA PHE A 528 -27.23 -20.31 -25.85
C PHE A 528 -27.13 -20.02 -24.34
N VAL A 529 -25.92 -19.97 -23.80
CA VAL A 529 -25.67 -19.83 -22.36
C VAL A 529 -25.80 -18.39 -21.89
N ALA A 530 -25.52 -17.40 -22.75
CA ALA A 530 -25.86 -16.01 -22.53
C ALA A 530 -27.38 -15.84 -22.35
N LYS A 531 -28.18 -16.34 -23.32
CA LYS A 531 -29.64 -16.31 -23.24
C LYS A 531 -30.18 -17.05 -22.00
N LEU A 532 -29.71 -18.27 -21.75
CA LEU A 532 -30.17 -19.06 -20.60
C LEU A 532 -29.84 -18.36 -19.27
N LEU A 533 -28.66 -17.74 -19.13
CA LEU A 533 -28.35 -16.95 -17.93
C LEU A 533 -29.23 -15.70 -17.84
N HIS A 534 -29.50 -15.01 -18.95
CA HIS A 534 -30.37 -13.83 -18.97
C HIS A 534 -31.81 -14.20 -18.57
N GLU A 535 -32.36 -15.30 -19.08
CA GLU A 535 -33.68 -15.84 -18.70
C GLU A 535 -33.74 -16.24 -17.21
N LEU A 536 -32.67 -16.86 -16.68
CA LEU A 536 -32.52 -17.18 -15.25
C LEU A 536 -32.37 -15.92 -14.34
N ASN A 537 -32.15 -14.74 -14.91
CA ASN A 537 -32.11 -13.46 -14.19
C ASN A 537 -33.18 -12.49 -14.71
N ALA A 538 -34.22 -12.99 -15.39
CA ALA A 538 -35.30 -12.17 -15.93
C ALA A 538 -35.97 -11.34 -14.82
N THR A 539 -36.26 -10.07 -15.11
CA THR A 539 -36.76 -9.10 -14.12
C THR A 539 -38.23 -8.79 -14.34
N SER A 540 -38.96 -8.59 -13.24
CA SER A 540 -40.38 -8.30 -13.27
C SER A 540 -40.63 -6.85 -13.67
N ALA A 541 -41.42 -6.63 -14.71
CA ALA A 541 -41.92 -5.29 -15.05
C ALA A 541 -42.94 -4.74 -14.03
N ALA A 542 -43.46 -5.60 -13.13
CA ALA A 542 -44.44 -5.22 -12.11
C ALA A 542 -43.82 -4.93 -10.72
N GLU A 543 -42.61 -5.42 -10.46
CA GLU A 543 -41.90 -5.24 -9.18
C GLU A 543 -40.46 -4.77 -9.43
N MET A 544 -40.14 -3.55 -9.02
CA MET A 544 -38.82 -2.95 -9.22
C MET A 544 -37.74 -3.74 -8.47
N GLY A 545 -36.91 -4.48 -9.20
CA GLY A 545 -35.88 -5.36 -8.65
C GLY A 545 -36.36 -6.79 -8.32
N GLY A 546 -37.63 -7.11 -8.57
CA GLY A 546 -38.17 -8.46 -8.50
C GLY A 546 -37.80 -9.31 -9.72
N LEU A 547 -37.92 -10.64 -9.59
CA LEU A 547 -37.69 -11.58 -10.69
C LEU A 547 -39.00 -11.85 -11.46
N ASP A 548 -38.88 -12.05 -12.78
CA ASP A 548 -39.93 -12.70 -13.57
C ASP A 548 -39.83 -14.21 -13.37
N TYR A 549 -40.43 -14.68 -12.28
CA TYR A 549 -40.53 -16.10 -11.92
C TYR A 549 -41.02 -16.98 -13.08
N ASP A 550 -41.97 -16.47 -13.88
CA ASP A 550 -42.60 -17.21 -14.97
C ASP A 550 -41.60 -17.47 -16.11
N THR A 551 -40.67 -16.56 -16.35
CA THR A 551 -39.55 -16.77 -17.29
C THR A 551 -38.43 -17.59 -16.65
N VAL A 552 -38.10 -17.34 -15.36
CA VAL A 552 -37.04 -18.07 -14.64
C VAL A 552 -37.34 -19.57 -14.53
N PHE A 553 -38.59 -19.99 -14.27
CA PHE A 553 -38.94 -21.41 -14.25
C PHE A 553 -38.86 -22.07 -15.64
N LYS A 554 -39.31 -21.37 -16.70
CA LYS A 554 -39.17 -21.81 -18.10
C LYS A 554 -37.69 -21.85 -18.55
N ALA A 555 -36.81 -21.09 -17.91
CA ALA A 555 -35.37 -21.20 -18.07
C ALA A 555 -34.84 -22.47 -17.39
N TYR A 556 -35.28 -22.74 -16.15
CA TYR A 556 -34.93 -23.93 -15.39
C TYR A 556 -35.35 -25.26 -16.06
N GLU A 557 -36.51 -25.29 -16.74
CA GLU A 557 -36.95 -26.44 -17.56
C GLU A 557 -35.94 -26.85 -18.64
N LYS A 558 -35.07 -25.93 -19.09
CA LYS A 558 -34.02 -26.18 -20.10
C LYS A 558 -32.76 -26.81 -19.49
N VAL A 559 -32.60 -26.84 -18.17
CA VAL A 559 -31.37 -27.27 -17.45
C VAL A 559 -31.39 -28.78 -17.12
N GLY A 560 -31.78 -29.59 -18.10
CA GLY A 560 -31.81 -31.06 -17.98
C GLY A 560 -30.48 -31.75 -18.30
N VAL A 561 -30.41 -33.08 -18.12
CA VAL A 561 -29.24 -33.92 -18.39
C VAL A 561 -28.65 -33.69 -19.79
N GLY A 562 -29.52 -33.54 -20.80
CA GLY A 562 -29.13 -33.30 -22.19
C GLY A 562 -28.32 -32.02 -22.41
N LEU A 563 -28.54 -30.97 -21.61
CA LEU A 563 -27.79 -29.72 -21.73
C LEU A 563 -26.28 -29.95 -21.56
N PHE A 564 -25.90 -30.71 -20.54
CA PHE A 564 -24.50 -30.96 -20.20
C PHE A 564 -23.75 -31.79 -21.25
N HIS A 565 -24.45 -32.51 -22.13
CA HIS A 565 -23.86 -33.15 -23.32
C HIS A 565 -23.56 -32.15 -24.46
N THR A 566 -24.24 -31.00 -24.48
CA THR A 566 -24.15 -30.01 -25.57
C THR A 566 -23.21 -28.82 -25.28
N ILE A 567 -23.05 -28.42 -24.02
CA ILE A 567 -22.22 -27.26 -23.65
C ILE A 567 -20.89 -27.67 -22.99
N PRO A 568 -19.77 -26.96 -23.26
CA PRO A 568 -18.48 -27.22 -22.65
C PRO A 568 -18.48 -26.93 -21.14
N ALA A 569 -17.52 -27.51 -20.42
CA ALA A 569 -17.49 -27.51 -18.96
C ALA A 569 -17.42 -26.10 -18.34
N ASP A 570 -16.76 -25.15 -19.01
CA ASP A 570 -16.63 -23.77 -18.57
C ASP A 570 -17.94 -22.98 -18.70
N GLN A 571 -18.73 -23.24 -19.75
CA GLN A 571 -20.07 -22.69 -19.92
C GLN A 571 -21.05 -23.29 -18.92
N ALA A 572 -20.99 -24.61 -18.71
CA ALA A 572 -21.81 -25.28 -17.70
C ALA A 572 -21.53 -24.77 -16.28
N LEU A 573 -20.28 -24.40 -15.97
CA LEU A 573 -19.89 -23.86 -14.67
C LEU A 573 -20.64 -22.54 -14.34
N VAL A 574 -21.01 -21.74 -15.35
CA VAL A 574 -21.82 -20.52 -15.18
C VAL A 574 -23.20 -20.88 -14.64
N ILE A 575 -23.91 -21.78 -15.33
CA ILE A 575 -25.27 -22.22 -14.97
C ILE A 575 -25.27 -22.94 -13.61
N LEU A 576 -24.29 -23.83 -13.38
CA LEU A 576 -24.10 -24.50 -12.08
C LEU A 576 -23.82 -23.49 -10.95
N SER A 577 -23.16 -22.37 -11.24
CA SER A 577 -22.89 -21.31 -10.26
C SER A 577 -24.12 -20.47 -9.93
N HIS A 578 -24.98 -20.21 -10.90
CA HIS A 578 -26.30 -19.64 -10.67
C HIS A 578 -27.17 -20.59 -9.83
N CYS A 579 -27.18 -21.89 -10.12
CA CYS A 579 -27.89 -22.88 -9.30
C CYS A 579 -27.38 -22.92 -7.85
N VAL A 580 -26.07 -22.77 -7.62
CA VAL A 580 -25.50 -22.68 -6.26
C VAL A 580 -26.01 -21.46 -5.47
N TYR A 581 -26.28 -20.35 -6.15
CA TYR A 581 -26.89 -19.16 -5.55
C TYR A 581 -28.35 -19.41 -5.18
N ASP A 582 -29.16 -19.90 -6.13
CA ASP A 582 -30.60 -20.15 -5.90
C ASP A 582 -30.87 -21.30 -4.91
N MET A 583 -29.95 -22.26 -4.75
CA MET A 583 -29.94 -23.22 -3.63
C MET A 583 -29.88 -22.55 -2.25
N SER A 584 -29.52 -21.27 -2.17
CA SER A 584 -29.50 -20.46 -0.94
C SER A 584 -30.68 -19.47 -0.86
N SER A 585 -31.60 -19.49 -1.83
CA SER A 585 -32.76 -18.59 -1.89
C SER A 585 -33.72 -18.80 -0.71
N VAL A 586 -34.46 -17.74 -0.37
CA VAL A 586 -35.58 -17.82 0.58
C VAL A 586 -36.74 -18.61 -0.03
N ASP A 587 -36.90 -18.53 -1.35
CA ASP A 587 -37.93 -19.24 -2.08
C ASP A 587 -37.68 -20.76 -2.07
N ILE A 588 -38.75 -21.54 -1.94
CA ILE A 588 -38.70 -23.01 -1.94
C ILE A 588 -38.66 -23.55 -3.37
N THR A 589 -39.33 -22.87 -4.30
CA THR A 589 -39.46 -23.29 -5.70
C THR A 589 -38.19 -23.04 -6.50
N LEU A 590 -37.51 -21.90 -6.28
CA LEU A 590 -36.18 -21.64 -6.82
C LEU A 590 -35.14 -22.64 -6.27
N ARG A 591 -35.12 -22.89 -4.96
CA ARG A 591 -34.26 -23.93 -4.35
C ARG A 591 -34.51 -25.31 -4.95
N HIS A 592 -35.76 -25.70 -5.19
CA HIS A 592 -36.09 -26.98 -5.81
C HIS A 592 -35.66 -27.04 -7.29
N SER A 593 -35.85 -25.97 -8.06
CA SER A 593 -35.44 -25.88 -9.47
C SER A 593 -33.92 -25.95 -9.63
N ALA A 594 -33.19 -25.24 -8.76
CA ALA A 594 -31.74 -25.31 -8.66
C ALA A 594 -31.24 -26.70 -8.21
N TYR A 595 -31.90 -27.35 -7.25
CA TYR A 595 -31.61 -28.74 -6.85
C TYR A 595 -31.76 -29.70 -8.03
N SER A 596 -32.87 -29.63 -8.77
CA SER A 596 -33.15 -30.50 -9.93
C SER A 596 -32.13 -30.29 -11.07
N SER A 597 -31.61 -29.07 -11.21
CA SER A 597 -30.54 -28.74 -12.16
C SER A 597 -29.18 -29.32 -11.74
N LEU A 598 -28.84 -29.24 -10.45
CA LEU A 598 -27.64 -29.88 -9.90
C LEU A 598 -27.75 -31.41 -9.92
N LEU A 599 -28.95 -31.95 -9.74
CA LEU A 599 -29.25 -33.39 -9.84
C LEU A 599 -29.07 -33.88 -11.28
N SER A 600 -29.55 -33.13 -12.27
CA SER A 600 -29.34 -33.40 -13.69
C SER A 600 -27.85 -33.45 -14.07
N PHE A 601 -27.02 -32.59 -13.45
CA PHE A 601 -25.56 -32.67 -13.59
C PHE A 601 -24.95 -33.91 -12.91
N VAL A 602 -25.51 -34.38 -11.78
CA VAL A 602 -25.09 -35.63 -11.13
C VAL A 602 -25.47 -36.87 -11.96
N GLU A 603 -26.61 -36.85 -12.65
CA GLU A 603 -27.03 -37.91 -13.57
C GLU A 603 -26.16 -37.95 -14.84
N PHE A 604 -25.91 -36.79 -15.45
CA PHE A 604 -24.91 -36.62 -16.51
C PHE A 604 -23.53 -37.16 -16.07
N SER A 605 -23.09 -36.78 -14.87
CA SER A 605 -21.83 -37.27 -14.29
C SER A 605 -21.84 -38.79 -14.09
N SER A 606 -22.99 -39.37 -13.74
CA SER A 606 -23.15 -40.82 -13.55
C SER A 606 -22.97 -41.57 -14.87
N ALA A 607 -23.65 -41.16 -15.95
CA ALA A 607 -23.53 -41.81 -17.26
C ALA A 607 -22.06 -41.92 -17.71
N ILE A 608 -21.28 -40.87 -17.50
CA ILE A 608 -19.88 -40.79 -17.97
C ILE A 608 -18.90 -41.48 -17.01
N LEU A 609 -19.09 -41.33 -15.69
CA LEU A 609 -18.21 -41.95 -14.68
C LEU A 609 -18.54 -43.44 -14.41
N CYS A 610 -19.77 -43.88 -14.71
CA CYS A 610 -20.24 -45.24 -14.47
C CYS A 610 -20.40 -46.09 -15.75
N GLY A 611 -20.44 -45.48 -16.95
CA GLY A 611 -20.39 -46.21 -18.22
C GLY A 611 -19.14 -47.08 -18.42
N GLU A 612 -19.18 -48.00 -19.37
CA GLU A 612 -18.15 -49.05 -19.52
C GLU A 612 -17.00 -48.66 -20.48
N ASP A 613 -17.28 -47.84 -21.50
CA ASP A 613 -16.26 -47.37 -22.46
C ASP A 613 -15.24 -46.43 -21.81
N GLN A 614 -14.04 -46.95 -21.55
CA GLN A 614 -13.01 -46.22 -20.81
C GLN A 614 -12.28 -45.14 -21.65
N ASN A 615 -12.29 -45.26 -22.99
CA ASN A 615 -11.40 -44.50 -23.89
C ASN A 615 -12.06 -43.42 -24.78
N GLN A 616 -13.38 -43.23 -24.76
CA GLN A 616 -14.02 -42.16 -25.55
C GLN A 616 -14.14 -40.84 -24.76
N PRO A 617 -13.67 -39.70 -25.30
CA PRO A 617 -14.12 -38.38 -24.85
C PRO A 617 -15.56 -38.16 -25.34
N VAL A 618 -16.44 -37.71 -24.44
CA VAL A 618 -17.90 -37.61 -24.70
C VAL A 618 -18.25 -36.49 -25.69
N ILE A 619 -17.34 -35.54 -25.88
CA ILE A 619 -17.40 -34.51 -26.92
C ILE A 619 -16.06 -34.58 -27.67
N THR A 620 -16.12 -34.93 -28.96
CA THR A 620 -14.96 -34.85 -29.86
C THR A 620 -14.83 -33.45 -30.44
N ASN A 621 -13.59 -32.98 -30.63
CA ASN A 621 -13.21 -31.80 -31.41
C ASN A 621 -13.53 -30.39 -30.82
N CYS A 622 -13.59 -30.21 -29.49
CA CYS A 622 -13.60 -28.86 -28.88
C CYS A 622 -12.55 -28.73 -27.75
N GLU A 623 -12.06 -27.51 -27.48
CA GLU A 623 -11.47 -27.20 -26.18
C GLU A 623 -12.57 -27.03 -25.12
N GLY A 624 -12.25 -27.31 -23.85
CA GLY A 624 -13.23 -27.22 -22.75
C GLY A 624 -14.21 -28.40 -22.63
N CYS A 625 -14.03 -29.49 -23.40
CA CYS A 625 -14.86 -30.70 -23.32
C CYS A 625 -14.95 -31.34 -21.93
N TRP A 626 -16.06 -32.04 -21.69
CA TRP A 626 -16.21 -32.90 -20.52
C TRP A 626 -15.32 -34.15 -20.63
N THR A 627 -14.44 -34.29 -19.64
CA THR A 627 -13.58 -35.46 -19.44
C THR A 627 -13.88 -36.03 -18.05
N ARG A 628 -13.62 -37.33 -17.83
CA ARG A 628 -13.78 -37.95 -16.50
C ARG A 628 -13.03 -37.16 -15.41
N ALA A 629 -11.85 -36.64 -15.74
CA ALA A 629 -11.06 -35.78 -14.86
C ALA A 629 -11.69 -34.39 -14.60
N SER A 630 -12.31 -33.73 -15.58
CA SER A 630 -12.98 -32.43 -15.36
C SER A 630 -14.31 -32.58 -14.60
N ILE A 631 -15.08 -33.64 -14.86
CA ILE A 631 -16.28 -33.99 -14.09
C ILE A 631 -15.90 -34.27 -12.62
N GLN A 632 -14.92 -35.15 -12.39
CA GLN A 632 -14.44 -35.46 -11.05
C GLN A 632 -13.85 -34.23 -10.34
N ARG A 633 -13.16 -33.33 -11.05
CA ARG A 633 -12.69 -32.04 -10.51
C ARG A 633 -13.86 -31.16 -10.09
N THR A 634 -14.90 -31.03 -10.91
CA THR A 634 -16.11 -30.24 -10.63
C THR A 634 -16.83 -30.76 -9.40
N ILE A 635 -17.07 -32.07 -9.30
CA ILE A 635 -17.64 -32.68 -8.08
C ILE A 635 -16.79 -32.33 -6.85
N ASN A 636 -15.47 -32.52 -6.90
CA ASN A 636 -14.59 -32.43 -5.73
C ASN A 636 -14.20 -31.00 -5.29
N LYS A 637 -14.20 -30.04 -6.22
CA LYS A 637 -13.74 -28.65 -6.00
C LYS A 637 -14.86 -27.61 -6.09
N PHE A 638 -15.98 -27.94 -6.75
CA PHE A 638 -17.16 -27.09 -6.84
C PHE A 638 -18.31 -27.63 -5.96
N LEU A 639 -18.94 -28.76 -6.30
CA LEU A 639 -20.12 -29.24 -5.55
C LEU A 639 -19.84 -29.47 -4.07
N LEU A 640 -18.84 -30.29 -3.72
CA LEU A 640 -18.49 -30.58 -2.32
C LEU A 640 -17.97 -29.33 -1.55
N LYS A 641 -17.51 -28.28 -2.26
CA LYS A 641 -17.09 -27.00 -1.67
C LYS A 641 -18.32 -26.17 -1.25
N TYR A 642 -19.31 -26.03 -2.14
CA TYR A 642 -20.49 -25.22 -1.85
C TYR A 642 -21.46 -25.93 -0.91
N MET A 643 -21.64 -27.25 -1.05
CA MET A 643 -22.31 -28.10 -0.07
C MET A 643 -21.69 -27.94 1.34
N GLY A 644 -20.35 -27.98 1.45
CA GLY A 644 -19.64 -27.76 2.71
C GLY A 644 -19.71 -26.33 3.27
N ASN A 645 -20.12 -25.35 2.45
CA ASN A 645 -20.46 -24.00 2.93
C ASN A 645 -21.91 -23.94 3.41
N ALA A 646 -22.86 -24.59 2.72
CA ALA A 646 -24.25 -24.69 3.15
C ALA A 646 -24.40 -25.34 4.53
N MET A 647 -23.57 -26.34 4.87
CA MET A 647 -23.56 -26.94 6.22
C MET A 647 -23.17 -25.97 7.35
N LYS A 648 -22.53 -24.83 7.02
CA LYS A 648 -22.23 -23.74 7.98
C LYS A 648 -23.39 -22.73 8.07
N ALA A 649 -24.31 -22.70 7.10
CA ALA A 649 -25.46 -21.82 7.08
C ALA A 649 -26.60 -22.32 8.01
N ARG A 650 -27.73 -21.59 8.01
CA ARG A 650 -28.94 -21.93 8.77
C ARG A 650 -29.59 -23.22 8.23
N SER A 651 -30.40 -23.87 9.06
CA SER A 651 -30.99 -25.19 8.82
C SER A 651 -31.78 -25.32 7.50
N SER A 652 -32.54 -24.31 7.09
CA SER A 652 -33.36 -24.36 5.86
C SER A 652 -32.54 -24.66 4.60
N VAL A 653 -31.40 -23.96 4.42
CA VAL A 653 -30.51 -24.12 3.27
C VAL A 653 -29.82 -25.49 3.25
N ARG A 654 -29.77 -26.22 4.38
CA ARG A 654 -29.11 -27.53 4.42
C ARG A 654 -29.92 -28.65 3.76
N LYS A 655 -31.24 -28.50 3.64
CA LYS A 655 -32.16 -29.59 3.24
C LYS A 655 -31.82 -30.13 1.86
N GLU A 656 -31.92 -29.29 0.84
CA GLU A 656 -31.76 -29.69 -0.56
C GLU A 656 -30.29 -30.09 -0.86
N TRP A 657 -29.32 -29.54 -0.12
CA TRP A 657 -27.92 -29.96 -0.20
C TRP A 657 -27.63 -31.35 0.40
N ILE A 658 -28.41 -31.79 1.41
CA ILE A 658 -28.33 -33.15 1.94
C ILE A 658 -29.07 -34.15 1.05
N GLU A 659 -30.20 -33.75 0.48
CA GLU A 659 -30.92 -34.53 -0.54
C GLU A 659 -30.02 -34.77 -1.77
N LEU A 660 -29.36 -33.72 -2.29
CA LEU A 660 -28.37 -33.86 -3.37
C LEU A 660 -27.18 -34.76 -2.99
N LEU A 661 -26.73 -34.73 -1.73
CA LEU A 661 -25.66 -35.65 -1.28
C LEU A 661 -26.13 -37.11 -1.25
N ARG A 662 -27.37 -37.37 -0.85
CA ARG A 662 -27.99 -38.70 -0.91
C ARG A 662 -28.03 -39.21 -2.35
N ASP A 663 -28.48 -38.38 -3.27
CA ASP A 663 -28.50 -38.69 -4.70
C ASP A 663 -27.10 -38.94 -5.27
N MET A 664 -26.10 -38.14 -4.90
CA MET A 664 -24.71 -38.37 -5.29
C MET A 664 -24.17 -39.71 -4.78
N VAL A 665 -24.53 -40.12 -3.56
CA VAL A 665 -24.13 -41.41 -2.98
C VAL A 665 -24.80 -42.59 -3.68
N LEU A 666 -26.07 -42.46 -4.09
CA LEU A 666 -26.80 -43.50 -4.81
C LEU A 666 -26.40 -43.58 -6.29
N LYS A 667 -26.27 -42.45 -6.98
CA LYS A 667 -26.09 -42.34 -8.43
C LYS A 667 -24.63 -42.39 -8.87
N LEU A 668 -23.63 -42.22 -7.99
CA LEU A 668 -22.19 -42.28 -8.34
C LEU A 668 -21.42 -43.45 -7.68
N PRO A 669 -21.89 -44.71 -7.74
CA PRO A 669 -21.32 -45.82 -6.97
C PRO A 669 -19.87 -46.17 -7.35
N LYS A 670 -19.42 -45.91 -8.60
CA LYS A 670 -18.03 -46.13 -9.01
C LYS A 670 -17.06 -45.05 -8.48
N VAL A 671 -17.55 -43.97 -7.87
CA VAL A 671 -16.71 -42.91 -7.28
C VAL A 671 -16.36 -43.27 -5.83
N ALA A 672 -15.16 -43.80 -5.62
CA ALA A 672 -14.68 -44.38 -4.35
C ALA A 672 -14.72 -43.46 -3.09
N LYS A 673 -15.06 -42.17 -3.23
CA LYS A 673 -15.33 -41.31 -2.06
C LYS A 673 -16.74 -41.49 -1.48
N PHE A 674 -17.71 -41.91 -2.29
CA PHE A 674 -19.11 -42.03 -1.89
C PHE A 674 -19.50 -43.44 -1.43
N SER A 675 -18.75 -44.46 -1.85
CA SER A 675 -19.03 -45.88 -1.55
C SER A 675 -19.19 -46.18 -0.06
N SER A 676 -18.33 -45.61 0.80
CA SER A 676 -18.43 -45.75 2.26
C SER A 676 -19.74 -45.21 2.84
N PHE A 677 -20.33 -44.20 2.21
CA PHE A 677 -21.57 -43.57 2.68
C PHE A 677 -22.83 -44.28 2.16
N LYS A 678 -22.71 -45.24 1.23
CA LYS A 678 -23.88 -46.00 0.72
C LYS A 678 -24.62 -46.77 1.82
N ALA A 679 -23.91 -47.24 2.85
CA ALA A 679 -24.52 -47.90 4.02
C ALA A 679 -25.37 -46.95 4.89
N LEU A 680 -25.23 -45.63 4.75
CA LEU A 680 -26.10 -44.66 5.44
C LEU A 680 -27.49 -44.56 4.80
N CYS A 681 -27.60 -44.79 3.49
CA CYS A 681 -28.87 -44.83 2.76
C CYS A 681 -29.73 -46.03 3.21
N SER A 682 -31.05 -45.92 2.98
CA SER A 682 -32.01 -47.01 3.10
C SER A 682 -33.18 -46.80 2.13
N GLU A 683 -33.90 -47.87 1.81
CA GLU A 683 -35.21 -47.78 1.14
C GLU A 683 -36.31 -47.39 2.13
N ASP A 684 -36.17 -47.80 3.40
CA ASP A 684 -37.00 -47.34 4.51
C ASP A 684 -36.61 -45.90 4.92
N ALA A 685 -37.54 -44.96 4.73
CA ALA A 685 -37.36 -43.56 5.05
C ALA A 685 -37.23 -43.26 6.55
N GLU A 686 -37.75 -44.11 7.46
CA GLU A 686 -37.49 -44.00 8.90
C GLU A 686 -36.07 -44.42 9.30
N VAL A 687 -35.36 -45.13 8.42
CA VAL A 687 -34.00 -45.67 8.68
C VAL A 687 -32.92 -44.94 7.89
N ASP A 688 -33.24 -44.36 6.73
CA ASP A 688 -32.30 -43.60 5.89
C ASP A 688 -31.71 -42.40 6.65
N PHE A 689 -30.37 -42.33 6.71
CA PHE A 689 -29.66 -41.25 7.42
C PHE A 689 -29.98 -39.86 6.86
N PHE A 690 -29.98 -39.71 5.54
CA PHE A 690 -30.04 -38.42 4.86
C PHE A 690 -31.44 -37.81 4.97
N ASN A 691 -32.48 -38.63 4.87
CA ASN A 691 -33.87 -38.21 5.13
C ASN A 691 -34.06 -37.79 6.60
N ASN A 692 -33.48 -38.55 7.54
CA ASN A 692 -33.65 -38.33 8.98
C ASN A 692 -32.86 -37.15 9.55
N ILE A 693 -31.66 -36.84 9.03
CA ILE A 693 -30.77 -35.79 9.59
C ILE A 693 -31.31 -34.38 9.35
N ILE A 694 -32.14 -34.20 8.32
CA ILE A 694 -32.85 -32.94 7.97
C ILE A 694 -34.29 -32.89 8.48
N HIS A 695 -34.77 -33.94 9.15
CA HIS A 695 -36.17 -34.07 9.53
C HIS A 695 -36.55 -33.18 10.73
N LEU A 696 -37.72 -32.56 10.69
CA LEU A 696 -38.19 -31.61 11.72
C LEU A 696 -38.29 -32.23 13.13
N GLN A 697 -38.50 -33.54 13.24
CA GLN A 697 -38.61 -34.22 14.54
C GLN A 697 -37.23 -34.57 15.12
N LYS A 698 -36.93 -34.00 16.30
CA LYS A 698 -35.67 -34.20 17.05
C LYS A 698 -35.26 -35.66 17.29
N ARG A 699 -36.21 -36.60 17.37
CA ARG A 699 -35.95 -38.04 17.54
C ARG A 699 -35.31 -38.67 16.30
N MET A 700 -35.71 -38.23 15.11
CA MET A 700 -35.19 -38.73 13.83
C MET A 700 -33.76 -38.26 13.60
N ILE A 701 -33.48 -36.98 13.88
CA ILE A 701 -32.12 -36.42 13.90
C ILE A 701 -31.20 -37.24 14.82
N ALA A 702 -31.64 -37.55 16.04
CA ALA A 702 -30.84 -38.34 16.98
C ALA A 702 -30.62 -39.80 16.50
N ARG A 703 -31.63 -40.45 15.89
CA ARG A 703 -31.48 -41.76 15.23
C ARG A 703 -30.45 -41.72 14.10
N ALA A 704 -30.50 -40.70 13.24
CA ALA A 704 -29.55 -40.52 12.14
C ALA A 704 -28.11 -40.40 12.64
N LEU A 705 -27.85 -39.53 13.62
CA LEU A 705 -26.52 -39.34 14.21
C LEU A 705 -25.96 -40.63 14.81
N LEU A 706 -26.79 -41.46 15.45
CA LEU A 706 -26.39 -42.77 15.98
C LEU A 706 -26.14 -43.79 14.86
N ARG A 707 -26.97 -43.85 13.81
CA ARG A 707 -26.71 -44.68 12.61
C ARG A 707 -25.39 -44.28 11.94
N PHE A 708 -25.12 -42.98 11.82
CA PHE A 708 -23.88 -42.44 11.27
C PHE A 708 -22.68 -42.93 12.07
N LYS A 709 -22.70 -42.76 13.40
CA LYS A 709 -21.63 -43.23 14.31
C LYS A 709 -21.30 -44.71 14.07
N THR A 710 -22.31 -45.60 14.11
CA THR A 710 -22.11 -47.05 13.92
C THR A 710 -21.50 -47.37 12.55
N VAL A 711 -22.13 -46.91 11.46
CA VAL A 711 -21.67 -47.20 10.09
C VAL A 711 -20.27 -46.64 9.82
N ILE A 712 -19.96 -45.45 10.33
CA ILE A 712 -18.68 -44.80 10.07
C ILE A 712 -17.55 -45.46 10.88
N SER A 713 -17.77 -45.85 12.14
CA SER A 713 -16.79 -46.61 12.93
C SER A 713 -16.41 -47.97 12.32
N GLU A 714 -17.26 -48.54 11.46
CA GLU A 714 -17.02 -49.82 10.76
C GLU A 714 -16.44 -49.64 9.34
N SER A 715 -16.18 -48.40 8.89
CA SER A 715 -15.88 -48.11 7.48
C SER A 715 -14.63 -47.24 7.24
N THR A 716 -13.97 -47.45 6.10
CA THR A 716 -12.86 -46.60 5.60
C THR A 716 -13.40 -45.36 4.87
N ALA A 717 -14.13 -44.50 5.59
CA ALA A 717 -14.82 -43.35 5.02
C ALA A 717 -13.89 -42.21 4.55
N SER A 718 -14.33 -41.45 3.54
CA SER A 718 -13.49 -40.41 2.91
C SER A 718 -13.33 -39.17 3.78
N GLU A 719 -12.13 -38.99 4.36
CA GLU A 719 -11.73 -37.83 5.19
C GLU A 719 -12.06 -36.47 4.55
N ASP A 720 -11.97 -36.36 3.22
CA ASP A 720 -12.29 -35.14 2.47
C ASP A 720 -13.79 -34.76 2.54
N ILE A 721 -14.69 -35.75 2.54
CA ILE A 721 -16.14 -35.53 2.70
C ILE A 721 -16.47 -35.30 4.18
N LEU A 722 -15.87 -36.10 5.08
CA LEU A 722 -16.03 -35.97 6.52
C LEU A 722 -15.69 -34.54 6.99
N ASN A 723 -14.53 -34.01 6.60
CA ASN A 723 -14.11 -32.66 6.99
C ASN A 723 -14.85 -31.52 6.26
N LYS A 724 -15.27 -31.69 5.00
CA LYS A 724 -15.98 -30.64 4.26
C LYS A 724 -17.44 -30.49 4.65
N ILE A 725 -18.12 -31.59 4.96
CA ILE A 725 -19.58 -31.63 5.07
C ILE A 725 -20.02 -32.03 6.47
N PHE A 726 -19.69 -33.25 6.92
CA PHE A 726 -20.23 -33.80 8.15
C PHE A 726 -19.71 -33.10 9.42
N VAL A 727 -18.41 -32.76 9.46
CA VAL A 727 -17.84 -31.97 10.57
C VAL A 727 -18.50 -30.59 10.67
N PRO A 728 -18.61 -29.76 9.62
CA PRO A 728 -19.39 -28.52 9.68
C PRO A 728 -20.84 -28.72 10.09
N LEU A 729 -21.55 -29.71 9.53
CA LEU A 729 -22.96 -29.99 9.83
C LEU A 729 -23.18 -30.30 11.32
N PHE A 730 -22.51 -31.32 11.85
CA PHE A 730 -22.73 -31.77 13.22
C PHE A 730 -22.21 -30.75 14.25
N PHE A 731 -21.15 -30.00 13.94
CA PHE A 731 -20.66 -28.94 14.82
C PHE A 731 -21.63 -27.75 14.88
N ASN A 732 -22.30 -27.43 13.77
CA ASN A 732 -23.37 -26.41 13.74
C ASN A 732 -24.57 -26.88 14.60
N MET A 733 -25.03 -28.12 14.40
CA MET A 733 -26.13 -28.73 15.17
C MET A 733 -25.81 -28.90 16.67
N LEU A 734 -24.53 -29.02 17.04
CA LEU A 734 -24.05 -29.05 18.43
C LEU A 734 -24.14 -27.67 19.10
N LEU A 735 -23.81 -26.60 18.37
CA LEU A 735 -23.84 -25.22 18.85
C LEU A 735 -25.24 -24.60 18.84
N GLU A 736 -26.17 -25.11 18.03
CA GLU A 736 -27.54 -24.57 17.92
C GLU A 736 -28.29 -24.48 19.27
N GLU A 737 -29.14 -23.45 19.36
CA GLU A 737 -30.06 -23.13 20.46
C GLU A 737 -31.24 -24.12 20.56
N GLN A 738 -30.90 -25.41 20.69
CA GLN A 738 -31.86 -26.50 20.81
C GLN A 738 -32.48 -26.50 22.22
N GLY A 739 -33.56 -25.74 22.40
CA GLY A 739 -34.32 -25.64 23.66
C GLY A 739 -34.70 -27.00 24.28
N GLY A 740 -34.87 -27.00 25.61
CA GLY A 740 -34.63 -28.07 26.62
C GLY A 740 -34.74 -29.56 26.27
N LYS A 741 -35.49 -29.97 25.24
CA LYS A 741 -35.47 -31.33 24.67
C LYS A 741 -34.30 -31.56 23.68
N GLY A 742 -33.27 -30.72 23.70
CA GLY A 742 -32.14 -30.73 22.76
C GLY A 742 -30.95 -31.62 23.15
N GLU A 743 -30.81 -32.01 24.42
CA GLU A 743 -29.59 -32.66 24.93
C GLU A 743 -29.28 -34.01 24.25
N HIS A 744 -30.29 -34.77 23.80
CA HIS A 744 -30.08 -36.02 23.07
C HIS A 744 -29.46 -35.81 21.68
N ILE A 745 -29.85 -34.75 20.94
CA ILE A 745 -29.19 -34.38 19.67
C ILE A 745 -27.76 -33.96 19.96
N LYS A 746 -27.55 -33.16 21.01
CA LYS A 746 -26.24 -32.69 21.45
C LYS A 746 -25.30 -33.86 21.78
N SER A 747 -25.75 -34.86 22.55
CA SER A 747 -24.97 -36.08 22.80
C SER A 747 -24.67 -36.87 21.52
N ALA A 748 -25.67 -37.06 20.65
CA ALA A 748 -25.46 -37.80 19.41
C ALA A 748 -24.51 -37.05 18.43
N CYS A 749 -24.51 -35.71 18.43
CA CYS A 749 -23.53 -34.89 17.69
C CYS A 749 -22.10 -35.03 18.27
N LEU A 750 -21.94 -35.08 19.60
CA LEU A 750 -20.66 -35.36 20.25
C LEU A 750 -20.10 -36.72 19.80
N GLU A 751 -20.93 -37.75 19.87
CA GLU A 751 -20.55 -39.12 19.51
C GLU A 751 -20.26 -39.28 18.02
N ALA A 752 -21.03 -38.62 17.14
CA ALA A 752 -20.76 -38.58 15.71
C ALA A 752 -19.43 -37.88 15.41
N LEU A 753 -19.20 -36.66 15.94
CA LEU A 753 -17.93 -35.93 15.74
C LEU A 753 -16.72 -36.70 16.30
N ALA A 754 -16.86 -37.38 17.43
CA ALA A 754 -15.83 -38.26 17.98
C ALA A 754 -15.54 -39.44 17.02
N SER A 755 -16.57 -40.14 16.51
CA SER A 755 -16.39 -41.24 15.54
C SER A 755 -15.67 -40.81 14.25
N ILE A 756 -15.87 -39.56 13.79
CA ILE A 756 -15.11 -39.00 12.66
C ILE A 756 -13.63 -38.84 13.03
N SER A 757 -13.31 -38.37 14.24
CA SER A 757 -11.92 -38.11 14.66
C SER A 757 -11.05 -39.38 14.72
N ALA A 758 -11.66 -40.56 14.88
CA ALA A 758 -10.99 -41.86 14.78
C ALA A 758 -10.47 -42.19 13.36
N LEU A 759 -10.97 -41.51 12.32
CA LEU A 759 -10.61 -41.71 10.91
C LEU A 759 -9.77 -40.56 10.33
N MET A 760 -9.39 -39.56 11.15
CA MET A 760 -8.68 -38.37 10.70
C MET A 760 -7.16 -38.52 10.75
N GLY A 761 -6.47 -38.03 9.72
CA GLY A 761 -5.03 -37.78 9.82
C GLY A 761 -4.71 -36.69 10.86
N TRP A 762 -3.50 -36.74 11.45
CA TRP A 762 -3.11 -35.86 12.57
C TRP A 762 -3.46 -34.38 12.36
N LYS A 763 -3.22 -33.84 11.16
CA LYS A 763 -3.51 -32.44 10.83
C LYS A 763 -5.00 -32.09 10.94
N SER A 764 -5.89 -32.98 10.49
CA SER A 764 -7.35 -32.79 10.58
C SER A 764 -7.83 -32.96 12.02
N TYR A 765 -7.33 -33.99 12.72
CA TYR A 765 -7.62 -34.27 14.12
C TYR A 765 -7.24 -33.07 15.02
N TYR A 766 -6.03 -32.54 14.84
CA TYR A 766 -5.55 -31.36 15.55
C TYR A 766 -6.36 -30.09 15.20
N ASN A 767 -6.71 -29.89 13.93
CA ASN A 767 -7.58 -28.78 13.53
C ASN A 767 -8.97 -28.86 14.19
N LEU A 768 -9.55 -30.06 14.34
CA LEU A 768 -10.82 -30.26 15.04
C LEU A 768 -10.69 -29.90 16.53
N LEU A 769 -9.64 -30.36 17.22
CA LEU A 769 -9.35 -29.97 18.60
C LEU A 769 -9.18 -28.45 18.76
N ILE A 770 -8.36 -27.82 17.91
CA ILE A 770 -8.11 -26.37 17.96
C ILE A 770 -9.39 -25.58 17.65
N ARG A 771 -10.25 -26.06 16.75
CA ARG A 771 -11.58 -25.48 16.52
C ARG A 771 -12.44 -25.51 17.78
N CYS A 772 -12.47 -26.61 18.53
CA CYS A 772 -13.21 -26.67 19.80
C CYS A 772 -12.77 -25.57 20.79
N PHE A 773 -11.47 -25.28 20.88
CA PHE A 773 -10.99 -24.15 21.69
C PHE A 773 -11.35 -22.78 21.09
N GLN A 774 -11.31 -22.61 19.77
CA GLN A 774 -11.69 -21.34 19.12
C GLN A 774 -13.16 -21.00 19.38
N GLU A 775 -14.06 -21.93 19.09
CA GLU A 775 -15.51 -21.78 19.22
C GLU A 775 -15.90 -21.57 20.70
N MET A 776 -15.15 -22.14 21.64
CA MET A 776 -15.32 -21.95 23.09
C MET A 776 -15.03 -20.51 23.57
N ASN A 777 -14.14 -19.78 22.89
CA ASN A 777 -13.90 -18.36 23.17
C ASN A 777 -15.00 -17.44 22.58
N VAL A 778 -15.78 -17.94 21.62
CA VAL A 778 -16.91 -17.21 21.00
C VAL A 778 -18.22 -17.51 21.73
N HIS A 779 -18.41 -18.75 22.17
CA HIS A 779 -19.64 -19.27 22.79
C HIS A 779 -19.36 -19.77 24.21
N LEU A 780 -19.15 -18.84 25.15
CA LEU A 780 -18.87 -19.13 26.56
C LEU A 780 -19.96 -20.02 27.21
N ASP A 781 -21.22 -19.79 26.87
CA ASP A 781 -22.35 -20.58 27.34
C ASP A 781 -22.34 -22.04 26.80
N LYS A 782 -21.62 -22.29 25.70
CA LYS A 782 -21.40 -23.62 25.12
C LYS A 782 -20.07 -24.27 25.58
N GLN A 783 -19.29 -23.62 26.45
CA GLN A 783 -18.00 -24.12 26.97
C GLN A 783 -18.09 -25.57 27.51
N LYS A 784 -19.10 -25.86 28.35
CA LYS A 784 -19.28 -27.20 28.94
C LYS A 784 -19.47 -28.32 27.91
N ILE A 785 -20.14 -28.05 26.79
CA ILE A 785 -20.35 -29.07 25.75
C ILE A 785 -19.14 -29.20 24.82
N LEU A 786 -18.44 -28.10 24.53
CA LEU A 786 -17.17 -28.14 23.77
C LEU A 786 -16.05 -28.83 24.55
N LEU A 787 -16.01 -28.74 25.88
CA LEU A 787 -15.13 -29.53 26.73
C LEU A 787 -15.45 -31.03 26.67
N ARG A 788 -16.74 -31.41 26.69
CA ARG A 788 -17.16 -32.81 26.47
C ARG A 788 -16.70 -33.31 25.09
N LEU A 789 -16.79 -32.48 24.05
CA LEU A 789 -16.30 -32.82 22.70
C LEU A 789 -14.78 -33.05 22.70
N ILE A 790 -13.99 -32.18 23.33
CA ILE A 790 -12.54 -32.35 23.47
C ILE A 790 -12.22 -33.68 24.17
N CYS A 791 -12.90 -34.00 25.27
CA CYS A 791 -12.75 -35.28 25.96
C CYS A 791 -13.04 -36.48 25.04
N SER A 792 -14.15 -36.46 24.29
CA SER A 792 -14.54 -37.56 23.40
C SER A 792 -13.67 -37.69 22.14
N ILE A 793 -13.06 -36.60 21.66
CA ILE A 793 -12.03 -36.65 20.59
C ILE A 793 -10.73 -37.26 21.13
N LEU A 794 -10.32 -36.89 22.35
CA LEU A 794 -9.12 -37.44 22.99
C LEU A 794 -9.25 -38.95 23.31
N ASP A 795 -10.47 -39.45 23.53
CA ASP A 795 -10.75 -40.89 23.64
C ASP A 795 -10.60 -41.67 22.32
N GLN A 796 -10.50 -40.98 21.17
CA GLN A 796 -10.31 -41.56 19.84
C GLN A 796 -8.88 -41.32 19.30
N PHE A 797 -7.94 -40.97 20.19
CA PHE A 797 -6.54 -40.76 19.85
C PHE A 797 -5.85 -42.09 19.48
N HIS A 798 -5.59 -42.29 18.19
CA HIS A 798 -5.06 -43.54 17.63
C HIS A 798 -3.57 -43.45 17.22
N PHE A 799 -2.93 -42.29 17.38
CA PHE A 799 -1.50 -42.07 17.04
C PHE A 799 -0.52 -42.71 18.05
N SER A 800 -1.03 -43.42 19.06
CA SER A 800 -0.27 -44.01 20.17
C SER A 800 0.72 -45.10 19.75
N GLN A 801 0.44 -45.85 18.67
CA GLN A 801 1.36 -46.84 18.09
C GLN A 801 2.67 -46.23 17.59
N ILE A 802 2.71 -44.92 17.37
CA ILE A 802 3.95 -44.21 17.03
C ILE A 802 4.75 -43.92 18.32
N CYS A 803 4.07 -43.57 19.42
CA CYS A 803 4.69 -43.15 20.68
C CYS A 803 5.40 -44.28 21.45
N SER A 804 5.00 -45.54 21.28
CA SER A 804 5.50 -46.68 22.08
C SER A 804 6.77 -47.36 21.54
N SER A 805 7.42 -46.80 20.51
CA SER A 805 8.52 -47.46 19.78
C SER A 805 9.94 -47.11 20.28
N GLN A 806 10.06 -46.35 21.38
CA GLN A 806 11.33 -46.11 22.08
C GLN A 806 11.14 -46.10 23.60
N GLU A 807 11.25 -47.28 24.22
CA GLU A 807 11.64 -47.42 25.63
C GLU A 807 12.90 -48.30 25.73
N VAL A 808 13.72 -48.01 26.74
CA VAL A 808 14.95 -48.74 27.14
C VAL A 808 16.07 -48.83 26.10
N LYS A 809 16.95 -47.81 26.11
CA LYS A 809 18.38 -48.01 26.41
C LYS A 809 18.88 -46.88 27.31
N ASP A 810 19.54 -47.24 28.40
CA ASP A 810 20.05 -46.30 29.41
C ASP A 810 21.29 -45.53 28.91
N PRO A 811 21.53 -44.30 29.43
CA PRO A 811 22.68 -43.49 29.04
C PRO A 811 23.96 -43.89 29.80
N PRO A 812 25.13 -43.91 29.12
CA PRO A 812 26.42 -43.73 29.77
C PRO A 812 26.79 -42.24 29.84
N ASP A 813 27.52 -41.84 30.88
CA ASP A 813 27.83 -40.44 31.19
C ASP A 813 28.95 -39.79 30.36
N SER A 814 28.93 -38.44 30.41
CA SER A 814 30.10 -37.54 30.51
C SER A 814 30.71 -36.85 29.26
N SER A 815 31.21 -35.63 29.54
CA SER A 815 32.17 -34.79 28.79
C SER A 815 31.74 -34.04 27.51
N LEU A 816 31.38 -32.77 27.72
CA LEU A 816 32.00 -31.56 27.14
C LEU A 816 32.17 -31.37 25.61
N ALA A 817 31.48 -30.32 25.15
CA ALA A 817 32.01 -29.18 24.36
C ALA A 817 31.89 -29.13 22.82
N ASP A 818 31.59 -27.89 22.42
CA ASP A 818 31.85 -27.19 21.16
C ASP A 818 31.08 -27.50 19.85
N THR A 819 31.11 -26.49 18.99
CA THR A 819 30.16 -26.21 17.90
C THR A 819 30.84 -26.28 16.54
N SER A 820 30.12 -26.72 15.50
CA SER A 820 30.26 -26.22 14.13
C SER A 820 29.18 -26.80 13.20
N ASP A 821 28.91 -26.07 12.11
CA ASP A 821 27.96 -26.47 11.07
C ASP A 821 28.47 -27.61 10.19
N SER A 822 27.55 -28.38 9.59
CA SER A 822 27.47 -28.51 8.12
C SER A 822 26.26 -29.36 7.68
N CYS A 823 25.74 -29.05 6.49
CA CYS A 823 24.80 -29.91 5.79
C CYS A 823 25.53 -30.80 4.77
N SER A 824 25.13 -32.06 4.66
CA SER A 824 25.40 -32.90 3.49
C SER A 824 24.27 -33.91 3.30
N MET A 825 24.16 -34.49 2.09
CA MET A 825 23.13 -35.46 1.74
C MET A 825 23.72 -36.77 1.21
N ASP A 826 22.87 -37.80 1.26
CA ASP A 826 22.59 -38.75 0.15
C ASP A 826 23.16 -40.20 0.18
N VAL A 827 22.44 -41.07 -0.55
CA VAL A 827 22.75 -42.41 -1.07
C VAL A 827 23.07 -43.58 -0.10
N SER A 828 21.99 -44.14 0.47
CA SER A 828 21.50 -45.53 0.24
C SER A 828 22.47 -46.71 -0.01
N ARG A 829 22.29 -47.83 0.73
CA ARG A 829 22.58 -49.21 0.23
C ARG A 829 21.76 -50.33 0.90
N LYS A 830 21.50 -51.38 0.11
CA LYS A 830 20.79 -52.67 0.38
C LYS A 830 21.62 -53.61 1.31
N CYS A 831 21.12 -54.67 1.96
CA CYS A 831 19.77 -55.23 2.27
C CYS A 831 19.92 -56.08 3.60
N VAL A 832 19.41 -57.29 3.93
CA VAL A 832 18.65 -58.43 3.32
C VAL A 832 17.95 -59.22 4.46
N GLY A 833 16.76 -59.82 4.24
CA GLY A 833 16.16 -60.83 5.16
C GLY A 833 14.63 -60.97 5.07
N GLY A 834 14.10 -62.19 5.24
CA GLY A 834 12.64 -62.46 5.35
C GLY A 834 12.15 -62.52 6.82
N THR A 835 10.89 -62.83 7.16
CA THR A 835 9.75 -63.36 6.37
C THR A 835 8.38 -62.86 6.89
N SER A 836 7.32 -63.14 6.13
CA SER A 836 5.90 -62.75 6.24
C SER A 836 5.25 -62.51 7.62
N SER A 837 4.48 -61.41 7.71
CA SER A 837 3.06 -61.46 8.14
C SER A 837 2.25 -60.21 7.70
N ALA A 838 0.94 -60.37 7.54
CA ALA A 838 -0.15 -59.39 7.36
C ALA A 838 0.17 -58.00 6.75
N MET A 839 -0.27 -57.76 5.50
CA MET A 839 -0.23 -56.43 4.88
C MET A 839 -1.42 -55.54 5.32
N VAL A 840 -1.15 -54.55 6.17
CA VAL A 840 -1.99 -53.34 6.27
C VAL A 840 -1.37 -52.25 5.38
N HIS A 841 -2.19 -51.58 4.56
CA HIS A 841 -1.70 -50.55 3.63
C HIS A 841 -1.16 -49.30 4.38
N LYS A 842 0.17 -49.25 4.56
CA LYS A 842 0.89 -48.04 4.97
C LYS A 842 0.73 -46.94 3.91
N ASN A 843 -0.14 -45.96 4.16
CA ASN A 843 -0.43 -44.90 3.19
C ASN A 843 -0.67 -43.52 3.82
N SER A 844 0.20 -43.12 4.77
CA SER A 844 0.31 -41.71 5.21
C SER A 844 1.69 -41.39 5.79
N THR A 845 2.36 -40.42 5.16
CA THR A 845 3.41 -39.51 5.68
C THR A 845 3.97 -39.73 7.09
N SER A 846 5.30 -39.78 7.19
CA SER A 846 6.07 -39.69 8.44
C SER A 846 6.05 -38.27 9.04
N VAL A 847 4.87 -37.81 9.47
CA VAL A 847 4.73 -36.64 10.34
C VAL A 847 5.35 -37.02 11.68
N GLY A 848 6.40 -36.30 12.09
CA GLY A 848 7.24 -36.72 13.20
C GLY A 848 6.51 -36.68 14.55
N LEU A 849 6.78 -37.67 15.41
CA LEU A 849 6.37 -37.69 16.82
C LEU A 849 6.58 -36.36 17.53
N SER A 850 7.74 -35.74 17.27
CA SER A 850 8.12 -34.44 17.82
C SER A 850 7.09 -33.35 17.51
N GLU A 851 6.48 -33.34 16.33
CA GLU A 851 5.43 -32.38 15.97
C GLU A 851 4.12 -32.65 16.74
N ILE A 852 3.70 -33.91 16.83
CA ILE A 852 2.49 -34.33 17.58
C ILE A 852 2.64 -33.94 19.06
N LEU A 853 3.74 -34.36 19.68
CA LEU A 853 4.02 -34.11 21.09
C LEU A 853 4.27 -32.62 21.37
N ALA A 854 4.96 -31.88 20.49
CA ALA A 854 5.11 -30.44 20.64
C ALA A 854 3.79 -29.69 20.49
N CYS A 855 2.88 -30.12 19.61
CA CYS A 855 1.55 -29.54 19.50
C CYS A 855 0.72 -29.78 20.77
N LEU A 856 0.74 -30.99 21.31
CA LEU A 856 0.07 -31.33 22.58
C LEU A 856 0.65 -30.52 23.76
N HIS A 857 1.98 -30.54 23.95
CA HIS A 857 2.66 -29.91 25.08
C HIS A 857 2.71 -28.37 24.98
N LYS A 858 2.98 -27.80 23.80
CA LYS A 858 3.18 -26.35 23.65
C LYS A 858 1.91 -25.58 23.28
N THR A 859 0.83 -26.26 22.87
CA THR A 859 -0.42 -25.60 22.46
C THR A 859 -1.67 -26.14 23.13
N VAL A 860 -1.89 -27.47 23.17
CA VAL A 860 -3.14 -28.02 23.72
C VAL A 860 -3.17 -27.94 25.24
N LEU A 861 -2.13 -28.42 25.93
CA LEU A 861 -2.05 -28.40 27.39
C LEU A 861 -2.13 -26.97 27.96
N PRO A 862 -1.38 -25.95 27.46
CA PRO A 862 -1.51 -24.57 27.93
C PRO A 862 -2.89 -23.95 27.67
N LYS A 863 -3.60 -24.36 26.62
CA LYS A 863 -4.99 -23.93 26.38
C LYS A 863 -5.97 -24.50 27.40
N ILE A 864 -5.74 -25.73 27.89
CA ILE A 864 -6.57 -26.32 28.95
C ILE A 864 -6.21 -25.74 30.31
N GLN A 865 -4.91 -25.54 30.61
CA GLN A 865 -4.47 -24.88 31.85
C GLN A 865 -5.06 -23.48 32.00
N LYS A 866 -4.98 -22.65 30.95
CA LYS A 866 -5.60 -21.31 30.96
C LYS A 866 -7.11 -21.34 31.26
N LEU A 867 -7.82 -22.41 30.86
CA LEU A 867 -9.25 -22.57 31.15
C LEU A 867 -9.51 -22.97 32.61
N MET A 868 -8.56 -23.64 33.29
CA MET A 868 -8.62 -23.86 34.74
C MET A 868 -8.43 -22.53 35.49
N ASP A 869 -7.41 -21.76 35.09
CA ASP A 869 -7.06 -20.48 35.72
C ASP A 869 -8.17 -19.42 35.61
N SER A 870 -9.09 -19.55 34.64
CA SER A 870 -10.17 -18.59 34.36
C SER A 870 -11.55 -18.96 34.92
N ASP A 871 -11.74 -20.17 35.46
CA ASP A 871 -13.05 -20.73 35.86
C ASP A 871 -13.07 -21.00 37.38
N SER A 872 -12.38 -20.15 38.15
CA SER A 872 -12.09 -20.31 39.60
C SER A 872 -13.31 -20.60 40.46
N ASP A 873 -14.42 -19.93 40.14
CA ASP A 873 -15.60 -19.90 41.00
C ASP A 873 -16.48 -21.15 40.82
N LYS A 874 -16.18 -22.00 39.82
CA LYS A 874 -16.93 -23.23 39.49
C LYS A 874 -16.02 -24.31 38.90
N VAL A 875 -15.50 -25.18 39.77
CA VAL A 875 -14.66 -26.36 39.39
C VAL A 875 -15.35 -27.25 38.35
N ASN A 876 -15.07 -26.98 37.08
CA ASN A 876 -15.66 -27.66 35.94
C ASN A 876 -14.87 -28.93 35.62
N ALA A 877 -15.25 -30.05 36.23
CA ALA A 877 -14.54 -31.33 36.16
C ALA A 877 -14.19 -31.80 34.72
N ASN A 878 -14.90 -31.34 33.68
CA ASN A 878 -14.57 -31.64 32.29
C ASN A 878 -13.22 -31.07 31.87
N ILE A 879 -12.79 -29.92 32.42
CA ILE A 879 -11.48 -29.30 32.15
C ILE A 879 -10.38 -30.19 32.74
N SER A 880 -10.53 -30.62 34.00
CA SER A 880 -9.60 -31.52 34.68
C SER A 880 -9.49 -32.87 33.95
N VAL A 881 -10.62 -33.43 33.50
CA VAL A 881 -10.65 -34.67 32.71
C VAL A 881 -9.98 -34.49 31.34
N ALA A 882 -10.16 -33.35 30.67
CA ALA A 882 -9.46 -33.04 29.41
C ALA A 882 -7.94 -32.92 29.62
N ALA A 883 -7.50 -32.24 30.68
CA ALA A 883 -6.09 -32.10 31.02
C ALA A 883 -5.44 -33.47 31.32
N LEU A 884 -6.10 -34.31 32.14
CA LEU A 884 -5.64 -35.66 32.45
C LEU A 884 -5.57 -36.56 31.20
N LYS A 885 -6.50 -36.40 30.24
CA LYS A 885 -6.42 -37.10 28.94
C LYS A 885 -5.20 -36.64 28.13
N VAL A 886 -4.92 -35.34 28.03
CA VAL A 886 -3.74 -34.83 27.32
C VAL A 886 -2.42 -35.24 27.99
N LEU A 887 -2.35 -35.24 29.33
CA LEU A 887 -1.16 -35.65 30.06
C LEU A 887 -0.83 -37.14 29.87
N LYS A 888 -1.86 -38.01 29.76
CA LYS A 888 -1.68 -39.43 29.40
C LYS A 888 -1.12 -39.66 27.98
N LEU A 889 -1.06 -38.63 27.14
CA LEU A 889 -0.52 -38.68 25.78
C LEU A 889 0.89 -38.05 25.65
N LEU A 890 1.47 -37.58 26.76
CA LEU A 890 2.79 -36.96 26.80
C LEU A 890 3.80 -37.88 27.53
N PRO A 891 5.00 -38.13 26.97
CA PRO A 891 6.04 -38.86 27.68
C PRO A 891 6.66 -38.00 28.78
N GLY A 892 6.75 -38.54 30.00
CA GLY A 892 7.48 -37.94 31.12
C GLY A 892 6.63 -37.66 32.37
N THR A 893 6.98 -38.32 33.47
CA THR A 893 6.31 -38.24 34.79
C THR A 893 6.32 -36.84 35.42
N GLN A 894 7.29 -35.98 35.07
CA GLN A 894 7.35 -34.59 35.55
C GLN A 894 6.11 -33.76 35.16
N SER A 895 5.50 -34.02 34.00
CA SER A 895 4.29 -33.33 33.54
C SER A 895 3.10 -33.60 34.47
N ILE A 896 2.95 -34.85 34.90
CA ILE A 896 1.92 -35.31 35.84
C ILE A 896 2.14 -34.68 37.21
N HIS A 897 3.39 -34.64 37.69
CA HIS A 897 3.72 -34.13 39.02
C HIS A 897 3.42 -32.62 39.17
N ASN A 898 3.73 -31.81 38.16
CA ASN A 898 3.33 -30.40 38.14
C ASN A 898 1.81 -30.23 38.06
N PHE A 899 1.12 -31.07 37.28
CA PHE A 899 -0.34 -31.01 37.19
C PHE A 899 -1.01 -31.37 38.52
N GLN A 900 -0.53 -32.40 39.24
CA GLN A 900 -1.02 -32.75 40.57
C GLN A 900 -0.90 -31.58 41.55
N VAL A 901 0.23 -30.86 41.56
CA VAL A 901 0.41 -29.66 42.40
C VAL A 901 -0.61 -28.57 42.05
N SER A 902 -0.81 -28.26 40.76
CA SER A 902 -1.82 -27.27 40.33
C SER A 902 -3.26 -27.70 40.62
N PHE A 903 -3.58 -28.99 40.48
CA PHE A 903 -4.90 -29.53 40.73
C PHE A 903 -5.25 -29.52 42.22
N ILE A 904 -4.31 -29.90 43.09
CA ILE A 904 -4.45 -29.81 44.55
C ILE A 904 -4.66 -28.34 44.95
N ALA A 905 -3.83 -27.41 44.45
CA ALA A 905 -3.99 -25.98 44.72
C ALA A 905 -5.38 -25.44 44.29
N SER A 906 -5.94 -25.94 43.18
CA SER A 906 -7.28 -25.57 42.70
C SER A 906 -8.45 -26.20 43.47
N GLN A 907 -8.19 -27.09 44.44
CA GLN A 907 -9.20 -27.65 45.35
C GLN A 907 -9.05 -27.16 46.80
N THR A 908 -8.04 -26.32 47.10
CA THR A 908 -7.74 -25.82 48.45
C THR A 908 -8.07 -24.33 48.67
N ASN A 909 -8.75 -23.69 47.70
CA ASN A 909 -9.30 -22.33 47.78
C ASN A 909 -10.82 -22.38 47.60
#